data_AF-A0A5C9ERZ4-F1
#
_entry.id   AF-A0A5C9ERZ4-F1
#
_cell.length_a   1.000
_cell.length_b   1.000
_cell.length_c   1.000
_cell.angle_alpha   90.00
_cell.angle_beta   90.00
_cell.angle_gamma   90.00
#
_symmetry.space_group_name_H-M   'P 1'
#
loop_
_entity.id
_entity.type
_entity.pdbx_description
1 polymer ?
#
loop_
_entity_poly.entity_id
_entity_poly.type
_entity_poly.pdbx_seq_one_letter_code
_entity_poly.pdbx_strand_id
1 'polypeptide(L)'
;MDLKLINNTFGEKRQVAGFSKDELVEIKRKISDFKSGKLTQTEVMELLQRKFPEDLLEEHSKYIENIENFINTYLKQVSKSQNLGEFNFFYLKKKLLEEIDLISNNLLNLKLNCQNSKRFLKDHHYLNDYISRINLVFEKTKELQSSLQPIGRPPLDFEDLSRIWFDMNKLKNFKFKMKKPIEDQIIWEEISNLYDYLTNKGEKEKKGGIFSKKELEIIFYFKILNNYISNLPQKNADFYLDLLFLLHKSDLLSVLEEQEFSNILERKEAKDEIRRYLRSIIKEVIRANLEEFIQEVYRYEEKTDYEGGDIQKTIEDLLEKKIKILLPKFIDLYFNGLEKHYLSIIANSEDFHQFETIINEYSNNIDGVYESIENIKVYTNHYKPYLDPYEEMLESLHKIFSNLLDNIYRRKEEFIYHLEAIQQERMKQEIRTYTSEKIEELNSLIENYRDEVAVLLKQKMPHLESIEGIINTYKHKINKIKDDVYSKLKEQGQEDLDQYQIIKNWEENYKRRKEQIGFLLSQYLTNLYKDFEGLIEKEEALFNRIKDISQYGDEQDEVPLNYAFSSFLANKLTEDEMRERMVELKAKINSLNHLKALYEDELSHLEDTLKTKVKIREGIATSNVQCGVCRKEINFADDKIIKCPFCDAVYHYLCVAFWLSKYNSCPSCQNAFLDPNQSIYETQQEE
;
A
#
# COMPACT_ATOMS: atom_id res chain seq x y z
N MET A 1 50.80 -46.47 -17.04
CA MET A 1 49.33 -46.27 -17.08
C MET A 1 49.14 -44.89 -16.48
N ASP A 2 48.57 -43.97 -17.24
CA ASP A 2 48.56 -42.56 -16.86
C ASP A 2 47.49 -42.32 -15.79
N LEU A 3 47.82 -41.53 -14.77
CA LEU A 3 46.89 -41.18 -13.69
C LEU A 3 46.06 -39.98 -14.10
N LYS A 4 44.79 -39.98 -13.70
CA LYS A 4 43.87 -38.85 -13.94
C LYS A 4 43.68 -38.05 -12.68
N LEU A 5 43.72 -36.72 -12.80
CA LEU A 5 43.38 -35.83 -11.69
C LEU A 5 41.93 -36.01 -11.27
N ILE A 6 41.06 -36.27 -12.24
CA ILE A 6 39.63 -36.48 -12.02
C ILE A 6 39.13 -37.67 -12.85
N ASN A 7 38.25 -38.48 -12.28
CA ASN A 7 37.73 -39.72 -12.86
C ASN A 7 38.77 -40.84 -13.05
N ASN A 8 39.59 -41.10 -12.03
CA ASN A 8 40.54 -42.20 -12.05
C ASN A 8 39.85 -43.57 -11.87
N THR A 9 40.47 -44.66 -12.35
CA THR A 9 39.97 -46.04 -12.23
C THR A 9 41.03 -46.95 -11.61
N PHE A 10 40.59 -47.89 -10.76
CA PHE A 10 41.45 -48.87 -10.10
C PHE A 10 41.09 -50.27 -10.63
N GLY A 11 42.02 -50.91 -11.34
CA GLY A 11 41.70 -52.02 -12.25
C GLY A 11 40.66 -51.64 -13.30
N GLU A 12 39.59 -52.43 -13.45
CA GLU A 12 38.50 -52.15 -14.40
C GLU A 12 37.34 -51.34 -13.78
N LYS A 13 37.46 -50.90 -12.52
CA LYS A 13 36.33 -50.31 -11.76
C LYS A 13 36.69 -48.97 -11.12
N ARG A 14 35.73 -48.04 -11.16
CA ARG A 14 35.82 -46.73 -10.50
C ARG A 14 35.29 -46.74 -9.06
N GLN A 15 34.30 -47.59 -8.76
CA GLN A 15 33.66 -47.70 -7.46
C GLN A 15 33.77 -49.11 -6.90
N VAL A 16 34.03 -49.21 -5.60
CA VAL A 16 34.05 -50.46 -4.84
C VAL A 16 32.77 -50.57 -4.04
N ALA A 17 31.97 -51.60 -4.33
CA ALA A 17 30.72 -51.86 -3.63
C ALA A 17 30.93 -52.68 -2.34
N GLY A 18 30.00 -52.50 -1.40
CA GLY A 18 29.87 -53.42 -0.27
C GLY A 18 29.47 -54.82 -0.75
N PHE A 19 29.94 -55.86 -0.07
CA PHE A 19 29.58 -57.23 -0.37
C PHE A 19 28.08 -57.43 -0.18
N SER A 20 27.46 -58.05 -1.18
CA SER A 20 26.07 -58.45 -1.16
C SER A 20 25.82 -59.56 -0.11
N LYS A 21 24.54 -59.75 0.25
CA LYS A 21 24.12 -60.82 1.16
C LYS A 21 24.57 -62.18 0.64
N ASP A 22 24.50 -62.39 -0.66
CA ASP A 22 24.88 -63.65 -1.30
C ASP A 22 26.39 -63.87 -1.24
N GLU A 23 27.19 -62.82 -1.45
CA GLU A 23 28.65 -62.91 -1.29
C GLU A 23 29.06 -63.18 0.15
N LEU A 24 28.40 -62.58 1.14
CA LEU A 24 28.67 -62.84 2.54
C LEU A 24 28.28 -64.27 2.94
N VAL A 25 27.16 -64.78 2.41
CA VAL A 25 26.73 -66.18 2.61
C VAL A 25 27.72 -67.14 1.94
N GLU A 26 28.21 -66.81 0.74
CA GLU A 26 29.22 -67.58 0.03
C GLU A 26 30.52 -67.67 0.85
N ILE A 27 31.01 -66.53 1.34
CA ILE A 27 32.24 -66.44 2.16
C ILE A 27 32.06 -67.23 3.46
N LYS A 28 30.91 -67.06 4.15
CA LYS A 28 30.58 -67.81 5.38
C LYS A 28 30.57 -69.32 5.14
N ARG A 29 29.95 -69.76 4.04
CA ARG A 29 29.87 -71.18 3.66
C ARG A 29 31.27 -71.76 3.42
N LYS A 30 32.08 -71.10 2.58
CA LYS A 30 33.44 -71.54 2.27
C LYS A 30 34.33 -71.59 3.53
N ILE A 31 34.21 -70.63 4.43
CA ILE A 31 34.95 -70.64 5.71
C ILE A 31 34.46 -71.77 6.63
N SER A 32 33.16 -72.10 6.62
CA SER A 32 32.62 -73.24 7.36
C SER A 32 33.14 -74.58 6.82
N ASP A 33 33.24 -74.71 5.49
CA ASP A 33 33.78 -75.89 4.82
C ASP A 33 35.25 -76.11 5.20
N PHE A 34 36.05 -75.04 5.29
CA PHE A 34 37.42 -75.08 5.80
C PHE A 34 37.51 -75.56 7.25
N LYS A 35 36.67 -75.02 8.15
CA LYS A 35 36.63 -75.46 9.56
C LYS A 35 36.24 -76.94 9.72
N SER A 36 35.51 -77.50 8.75
CA SER A 36 35.14 -78.92 8.71
C SER A 36 36.16 -79.83 8.02
N GLY A 37 37.33 -79.29 7.62
CA GLY A 37 38.41 -80.03 6.95
C GLY A 37 38.14 -80.37 5.48
N LYS A 38 37.10 -79.77 4.87
CA LYS A 38 36.68 -80.01 3.47
C LYS A 38 37.37 -79.12 2.44
N LEU A 39 37.99 -78.04 2.89
CA LEU A 39 38.84 -77.16 2.10
C LEU A 39 40.21 -77.11 2.75
N THR A 40 41.26 -77.00 1.94
CA THR A 40 42.63 -76.82 2.39
C THR A 40 42.91 -75.35 2.76
N GLN A 41 43.97 -75.12 3.53
CA GLN A 41 44.39 -73.77 3.91
C GLN A 41 44.75 -72.92 2.69
N THR A 42 45.33 -73.54 1.65
CA THR A 42 45.67 -72.89 0.39
C THR A 42 44.41 -72.39 -0.33
N GLU A 43 43.35 -73.20 -0.40
CA GLU A 43 42.10 -72.82 -1.08
C GLU A 43 41.33 -71.70 -0.34
N VAL A 44 41.45 -71.60 0.98
CA VAL A 44 40.90 -70.46 1.75
C VAL A 44 41.72 -69.21 1.55
N MET A 45 43.05 -69.32 1.47
CA MET A 45 43.91 -68.18 1.17
C MET A 45 43.64 -67.63 -0.24
N GLU A 46 43.48 -68.49 -1.25
CA GLU A 46 43.11 -68.07 -2.61
C GLU A 46 41.74 -67.37 -2.65
N LEU A 47 40.77 -67.85 -1.87
CA LEU A 47 39.47 -67.19 -1.74
C LEU A 47 39.59 -65.80 -1.10
N LEU A 48 40.37 -65.67 -0.02
CA LEU A 48 40.58 -64.39 0.67
C LEU A 48 41.38 -63.40 -0.20
N GLN A 49 42.42 -63.86 -0.91
CA GLN A 49 43.20 -63.02 -1.81
C GLN A 49 42.39 -62.57 -3.03
N ARG A 50 41.51 -63.43 -3.56
CA ARG A 50 40.62 -63.05 -4.66
C ARG A 50 39.57 -62.01 -4.23
N LYS A 51 39.07 -62.10 -3.00
CA LYS A 51 38.05 -61.17 -2.47
C LYS A 51 38.65 -59.90 -1.84
N PHE A 52 39.89 -59.96 -1.40
CA PHE A 52 40.66 -58.87 -0.80
C PHE A 52 42.06 -58.81 -1.42
N PRO A 53 42.17 -58.42 -2.70
CA PRO A 53 43.45 -58.36 -3.39
C PRO A 53 44.33 -57.25 -2.80
N GLU A 54 45.58 -57.56 -2.48
CA GLU A 54 46.55 -56.57 -1.97
C GLU A 54 46.88 -55.50 -3.00
N ASP A 55 47.04 -55.89 -4.26
CA ASP A 55 47.38 -54.98 -5.35
C ASP A 55 46.38 -53.83 -5.48
N LEU A 56 45.09 -54.09 -5.26
CA LEU A 56 44.05 -53.06 -5.30
C LEU A 56 44.21 -52.03 -4.17
N LEU A 57 44.56 -52.48 -2.96
CA LEU A 57 44.75 -51.58 -1.82
C LEU A 57 46.04 -50.75 -1.97
N GLU A 58 47.07 -51.33 -2.58
CA GLU A 58 48.33 -50.64 -2.88
C GLU A 58 48.15 -49.58 -3.98
N GLU A 59 47.36 -49.86 -5.02
CA GLU A 59 46.99 -48.88 -6.05
C GLU A 59 46.26 -47.67 -5.45
N HIS A 60 45.33 -47.88 -4.51
CA HIS A 60 44.63 -46.80 -3.82
C HIS A 60 45.57 -45.98 -2.92
N SER A 61 46.47 -46.65 -2.18
CA SER A 61 47.48 -45.98 -1.36
C SER A 61 48.37 -45.06 -2.19
N LYS A 62 48.88 -45.56 -3.32
CA LYS A 62 49.82 -44.84 -4.17
C LYS A 62 49.16 -43.66 -4.91
N TYR A 63 47.91 -43.79 -5.32
CA TYR A 63 47.18 -42.69 -5.95
C TYR A 63 46.92 -41.53 -4.98
N ILE A 64 46.55 -41.86 -3.73
CA ILE A 64 46.30 -40.86 -2.69
C ILE A 64 47.59 -40.11 -2.32
N GLU A 65 48.73 -40.79 -2.28
CA GLU A 65 50.04 -40.12 -2.12
C GLU A 65 50.38 -39.21 -3.32
N ASN A 66 50.03 -39.59 -4.55
CA ASN A 66 50.26 -38.75 -5.73
C ASN A 66 49.33 -37.53 -5.81
N ILE A 67 48.04 -37.68 -5.48
CA ILE A 67 47.10 -36.55 -5.35
C ILE A 67 47.57 -35.60 -4.24
N GLU A 68 47.98 -36.15 -3.10
CA GLU A 68 48.52 -35.36 -1.99
C GLU A 68 49.70 -34.50 -2.45
N ASN A 69 50.61 -35.08 -3.23
CA ASN A 69 51.75 -34.37 -3.80
C ASN A 69 51.34 -33.34 -4.88
N PHE A 70 50.41 -33.65 -5.79
CA PHE A 70 49.92 -32.68 -6.79
C PHE A 70 49.27 -31.46 -6.11
N ILE A 71 48.41 -31.73 -5.13
CA ILE A 71 47.74 -30.69 -4.36
C ILE A 71 48.77 -29.88 -3.59
N ASN A 72 49.72 -30.51 -2.90
CA ASN A 72 50.75 -29.82 -2.14
C ASN A 72 51.67 -28.95 -3.02
N THR A 73 51.88 -29.33 -4.28
CA THR A 73 52.89 -28.72 -5.18
C THR A 73 52.33 -27.74 -6.22
N TYR A 74 51.07 -27.87 -6.67
CA TYR A 74 50.51 -26.97 -7.72
C TYR A 74 49.36 -26.14 -7.20
N LEU A 75 48.33 -26.79 -6.65
CA LEU A 75 47.18 -26.08 -6.11
C LEU A 75 47.54 -25.30 -4.84
N LYS A 76 48.15 -25.94 -3.83
CA LYS A 76 48.57 -25.28 -2.58
C LYS A 76 49.77 -24.35 -2.80
N GLN A 77 50.63 -24.59 -3.79
CA GLN A 77 51.78 -23.74 -4.06
C GLN A 77 51.40 -22.49 -4.88
N VAL A 78 50.61 -22.60 -5.98
CA VAL A 78 50.07 -21.43 -6.73
C VAL A 78 49.15 -20.61 -5.83
N SER A 79 48.47 -21.26 -4.89
CA SER A 79 47.69 -20.56 -3.84
C SER A 79 48.54 -19.93 -2.72
N LYS A 80 49.80 -20.36 -2.48
CA LYS A 80 50.73 -19.81 -1.46
C LYS A 80 51.67 -18.73 -2.00
N SER A 81 52.05 -18.79 -3.28
CA SER A 81 53.05 -17.91 -3.91
C SER A 81 52.46 -16.73 -4.66
N GLN A 82 51.22 -16.84 -5.15
CA GLN A 82 50.45 -15.75 -5.74
C GLN A 82 49.22 -15.52 -4.86
N ASN A 83 49.27 -14.45 -4.06
CA ASN A 83 48.35 -14.13 -2.97
C ASN A 83 46.88 -14.51 -3.26
N LEU A 84 46.26 -15.19 -2.29
CA LEU A 84 44.98 -15.89 -2.32
C LEU A 84 43.82 -15.20 -3.08
N GLY A 85 43.09 -16.03 -3.84
CA GLY A 85 41.63 -15.91 -4.01
C GLY A 85 41.11 -15.41 -5.35
N GLU A 86 41.98 -14.90 -6.21
CA GLU A 86 41.58 -14.23 -7.46
C GLU A 86 40.87 -15.19 -8.44
N PHE A 87 41.21 -16.47 -8.35
CA PHE A 87 40.68 -17.53 -9.15
C PHE A 87 40.23 -18.59 -8.18
N ASN A 88 38.92 -18.65 -7.97
CA ASN A 88 38.31 -19.61 -7.04
C ASN A 88 38.79 -21.02 -7.39
N PHE A 89 39.10 -21.20 -8.66
CA PHE A 89 39.30 -22.48 -9.26
C PHE A 89 38.16 -23.42 -8.80
N PHE A 90 36.95 -22.82 -8.75
CA PHE A 90 35.81 -23.34 -7.99
C PHE A 90 35.52 -24.75 -8.45
N TYR A 91 35.60 -24.91 -9.76
CA TYR A 91 35.33 -26.14 -10.44
C TYR A 91 36.54 -27.08 -10.36
N LEU A 92 37.77 -26.55 -10.34
CA LEU A 92 38.98 -27.33 -10.08
C LEU A 92 38.89 -28.09 -8.75
N LYS A 93 38.61 -27.36 -7.66
CA LYS A 93 38.53 -27.90 -6.30
C LYS A 93 37.29 -28.74 -6.07
N LYS A 94 36.14 -28.29 -6.58
CA LYS A 94 34.88 -29.05 -6.51
C LYS A 94 35.07 -30.45 -7.08
N LYS A 95 35.77 -30.58 -8.21
CA LYS A 95 36.00 -31.88 -8.84
C LYS A 95 37.05 -32.75 -8.16
N LEU A 96 38.11 -32.16 -7.62
CA LEU A 96 39.09 -32.93 -6.84
C LEU A 96 38.48 -33.46 -5.54
N LEU A 97 37.64 -32.67 -4.88
CA LEU A 97 36.92 -33.10 -3.68
C LEU A 97 35.93 -34.23 -4.00
N GLU A 98 35.13 -34.08 -5.06
CA GLU A 98 34.25 -35.14 -5.57
C GLU A 98 35.03 -36.45 -5.83
N GLU A 99 36.28 -36.35 -6.30
CA GLU A 99 37.14 -37.51 -6.57
C GLU A 99 37.69 -38.15 -5.29
N ILE A 100 38.13 -37.38 -4.29
CA ILE A 100 38.65 -37.94 -3.03
C ILE A 100 37.51 -38.52 -2.17
N ASP A 101 36.33 -37.89 -2.20
CA ASP A 101 35.13 -38.42 -1.54
C ASP A 101 34.76 -39.80 -2.07
N LEU A 102 34.86 -39.99 -3.38
CA LEU A 102 34.66 -41.28 -4.02
C LEU A 102 35.68 -42.32 -3.51
N ILE A 103 36.96 -41.96 -3.42
CA ILE A 103 38.03 -42.88 -2.99
C ILE A 103 37.89 -43.25 -1.52
N SER A 104 37.56 -42.28 -0.66
CA SER A 104 37.27 -42.49 0.75
C SER A 104 36.12 -43.49 0.90
N ASN A 105 35.04 -43.33 0.14
CA ASN A 105 33.93 -44.28 0.12
C ASN A 105 34.36 -45.69 -0.33
N ASN A 106 35.24 -45.81 -1.33
CA ASN A 106 35.78 -47.09 -1.79
C ASN A 106 36.56 -47.82 -0.67
N LEU A 107 37.45 -47.11 0.03
CA LEU A 107 38.25 -47.66 1.14
C LEU A 107 37.38 -48.08 2.33
N LEU A 108 36.34 -47.30 2.64
CA LEU A 108 35.37 -47.64 3.67
C LEU A 108 34.65 -48.96 3.34
N ASN A 109 34.21 -49.13 2.10
CA ASN A 109 33.57 -50.36 1.65
C ASN A 109 34.51 -51.56 1.73
N LEU A 110 35.78 -51.42 1.32
CA LEU A 110 36.79 -52.47 1.48
C LEU A 110 36.99 -52.89 2.94
N LYS A 111 37.07 -51.91 3.84
CA LYS A 111 37.20 -52.15 5.28
C LYS A 111 36.00 -52.91 5.85
N LEU A 112 34.78 -52.47 5.52
CA LEU A 112 33.55 -53.11 5.98
C LEU A 112 33.44 -54.54 5.45
N ASN A 113 33.78 -54.76 4.18
CA ASN A 113 33.80 -56.09 3.56
C ASN A 113 34.75 -57.03 4.31
N CYS A 114 35.98 -56.58 4.58
CA CYS A 114 36.98 -57.37 5.30
C CYS A 114 36.58 -57.65 6.76
N GLN A 115 36.04 -56.66 7.47
CA GLN A 115 35.55 -56.81 8.84
C GLN A 115 34.39 -57.80 8.95
N ASN A 116 33.46 -57.76 8.00
CA ASN A 116 32.33 -58.69 7.96
C ASN A 116 32.80 -60.13 7.70
N SER A 117 33.78 -60.32 6.81
CA SER A 117 34.37 -61.64 6.55
C SER A 117 35.20 -62.15 7.73
N LYS A 118 35.91 -61.28 8.46
CA LYS A 118 36.69 -61.62 9.66
C LYS A 118 35.82 -62.21 10.78
N ARG A 119 34.52 -61.88 10.87
CA ARG A 119 33.58 -62.48 11.85
C ARG A 119 33.51 -64.01 11.73
N PHE A 120 33.74 -64.53 10.52
CA PHE A 120 33.70 -65.96 10.23
C PHE A 120 35.06 -66.63 10.45
N LEU A 121 36.17 -65.90 10.37
CA LEU A 121 37.55 -66.38 10.52
C LEU A 121 38.31 -65.49 11.53
N LYS A 122 38.06 -65.74 12.83
CA LYS A 122 38.64 -64.95 13.92
C LYS A 122 40.17 -65.05 13.91
N ASP A 123 40.81 -63.91 14.16
CA ASP A 123 42.26 -63.75 14.36
C ASP A 123 43.14 -64.31 13.24
N HIS A 124 42.61 -64.22 12.01
CA HIS A 124 43.36 -64.55 10.81
C HIS A 124 44.35 -63.44 10.45
N HIS A 125 45.65 -63.76 10.47
CA HIS A 125 46.74 -62.80 10.27
C HIS A 125 46.56 -61.93 9.02
N TYR A 126 46.25 -62.54 7.86
CA TYR A 126 46.05 -61.82 6.60
C TYR A 126 44.94 -60.75 6.65
N LEU A 127 43.78 -61.07 7.24
CA LEU A 127 42.66 -60.12 7.31
C LEU A 127 42.92 -59.01 8.32
N ASN A 128 43.63 -59.32 9.40
CA ASN A 128 44.05 -58.33 10.40
C ASN A 128 45.06 -57.33 9.83
N ASP A 129 46.03 -57.83 9.05
CA ASP A 129 47.02 -56.99 8.38
C ASP A 129 46.37 -56.11 7.30
N TYR A 130 45.51 -56.69 6.46
CA TYR A 130 44.78 -55.97 5.41
C TYR A 130 43.93 -54.82 5.98
N ILE A 131 43.20 -55.05 7.08
CA ILE A 131 42.41 -53.98 7.75
C ILE A 131 43.32 -52.89 8.31
N SER A 132 44.48 -53.25 8.88
CA SER A 132 45.42 -52.29 9.45
C SER A 132 46.01 -51.39 8.36
N ARG A 133 46.35 -51.96 7.20
CA ARG A 133 46.81 -51.21 6.01
C ARG A 133 45.71 -50.30 5.44
N ILE A 134 44.46 -50.75 5.36
CA ILE A 134 43.34 -49.87 4.93
C ILE A 134 43.20 -48.66 5.85
N ASN A 135 43.26 -48.86 7.17
CA ASN A 135 43.14 -47.75 8.11
C ASN A 135 44.23 -46.70 7.91
N LEU A 136 45.46 -47.12 7.58
CA LEU A 136 46.56 -46.20 7.34
C LEU A 136 46.34 -45.31 6.10
N VAL A 137 45.80 -45.86 5.02
CA VAL A 137 45.45 -45.11 3.80
C VAL A 137 44.21 -44.24 4.01
N PHE A 138 43.23 -44.74 4.75
CA PHE A 138 41.99 -44.03 5.01
C PHE A 138 42.21 -42.76 5.84
N GLU A 139 43.11 -42.80 6.84
CA GLU A 139 43.46 -41.60 7.60
C GLU A 139 44.11 -40.53 6.69
N LYS A 140 44.97 -40.91 5.73
CA LYS A 140 45.51 -39.96 4.73
C LYS A 140 44.43 -39.34 3.83
N THR A 141 43.40 -40.10 3.42
CA THR A 141 42.31 -39.52 2.60
C THR A 141 41.50 -38.47 3.35
N LYS A 142 41.24 -38.69 4.65
CA LYS A 142 40.55 -37.70 5.49
C LYS A 142 41.35 -36.42 5.66
N GLU A 143 42.67 -36.54 5.80
CA GLU A 143 43.58 -35.39 5.86
C GLU A 143 43.48 -34.55 4.57
N LEU A 144 43.37 -35.19 3.40
CA LEU A 144 43.20 -34.49 2.11
C LEU A 144 41.82 -33.87 1.87
N GLN A 145 40.74 -34.58 2.21
CA GLN A 145 39.37 -34.06 2.09
C GLN A 145 39.22 -32.78 2.91
N SER A 146 39.72 -32.82 4.14
CA SER A 146 39.75 -31.67 5.04
C SER A 146 40.54 -30.49 4.44
N SER A 147 41.51 -30.77 3.55
CA SER A 147 42.32 -29.74 2.88
C SER A 147 41.71 -29.15 1.59
N LEU A 148 40.61 -29.70 1.07
CA LEU A 148 39.98 -29.29 -0.21
C LEU A 148 38.53 -28.79 -0.08
N GLN A 149 37.93 -28.84 1.11
CA GLN A 149 36.56 -28.39 1.36
C GLN A 149 36.37 -26.89 1.02
N PRO A 150 35.39 -26.53 0.16
CA PRO A 150 35.08 -25.15 -0.18
C PRO A 150 34.33 -24.47 0.97
N ILE A 151 34.81 -23.31 1.41
CA ILE A 151 34.18 -22.53 2.49
C ILE A 151 33.02 -21.68 1.87
N GLY A 152 31.74 -22.14 1.86
CA GLY A 152 30.54 -21.30 1.51
C GLY A 152 29.42 -21.91 0.60
N ARG A 153 28.31 -21.15 0.33
CA ARG A 153 27.17 -21.52 -0.56
C ARG A 153 27.52 -21.37 -2.06
N PRO A 154 26.98 -22.23 -2.97
CA PRO A 154 27.15 -22.06 -4.42
C PRO A 154 26.33 -20.86 -4.89
N PRO A 155 26.93 -19.83 -5.50
CA PRO A 155 26.21 -18.62 -5.82
C PRO A 155 25.89 -18.54 -7.34
N LEU A 156 25.11 -17.56 -7.81
CA LEU A 156 24.80 -17.34 -9.25
C LEU A 156 26.03 -16.71 -9.97
N ASP A 157 27.23 -17.24 -9.75
CA ASP A 157 28.44 -16.41 -9.64
C ASP A 157 29.56 -16.71 -10.65
N PHE A 158 29.27 -17.48 -11.70
CA PHE A 158 30.27 -17.87 -12.69
C PHE A 158 29.69 -17.97 -14.10
N GLU A 159 29.42 -16.86 -14.76
CA GLU A 159 29.66 -16.83 -16.21
C GLU A 159 31.02 -16.19 -16.46
N ASP A 160 32.00 -17.10 -16.39
CA ASP A 160 33.24 -17.10 -17.15
C ASP A 160 34.18 -15.92 -16.88
N LEU A 161 34.40 -15.72 -15.59
CA LEU A 161 35.46 -14.90 -15.03
C LEU A 161 36.81 -15.21 -15.69
N SER A 162 37.16 -16.49 -15.87
CA SER A 162 38.37 -16.98 -16.54
C SER A 162 38.46 -16.54 -18.02
N ARG A 163 37.34 -16.18 -18.63
CA ARG A 163 37.21 -15.76 -20.02
C ARG A 163 37.17 -14.27 -20.19
N ILE A 164 36.38 -13.55 -19.41
CA ILE A 164 36.50 -12.09 -19.42
C ILE A 164 37.94 -11.73 -18.99
N TRP A 165 38.54 -12.58 -18.13
CA TRP A 165 39.96 -12.60 -17.84
C TRP A 165 40.84 -12.86 -19.08
N PHE A 166 40.69 -13.94 -19.84
CA PHE A 166 41.50 -14.16 -21.05
C PHE A 166 41.28 -13.07 -22.14
N ASP A 167 40.07 -12.50 -22.27
CA ASP A 167 39.66 -11.60 -23.37
C ASP A 167 40.03 -10.14 -23.13
N MET A 168 39.96 -9.64 -21.90
CA MET A 168 40.64 -8.40 -21.55
C MET A 168 42.15 -8.51 -21.80
N ASN A 169 42.73 -9.68 -21.54
CA ASN A 169 44.17 -9.92 -21.73
C ASN A 169 44.59 -10.01 -23.20
N LYS A 170 43.63 -10.20 -24.11
CA LYS A 170 43.83 -10.17 -25.56
C LYS A 170 43.86 -8.75 -26.13
N LEU A 171 43.11 -7.84 -25.51
CA LEU A 171 43.19 -6.40 -25.78
C LEU A 171 44.37 -5.74 -25.12
N LYS A 172 45.05 -6.52 -24.30
CA LYS A 172 46.33 -6.20 -23.74
C LYS A 172 47.46 -6.77 -24.60
N ASN A 173 47.26 -7.88 -25.38
CA ASN A 173 47.93 -8.32 -26.64
C ASN A 173 48.48 -9.80 -26.65
N PHE A 174 49.18 -10.26 -27.71
CA PHE A 174 50.43 -11.05 -27.60
C PHE A 174 50.56 -12.53 -28.06
N LYS A 175 51.79 -12.84 -28.52
CA LYS A 175 52.35 -14.20 -28.61
C LYS A 175 52.54 -14.79 -27.18
N PHE A 176 52.74 -16.10 -26.99
CA PHE A 176 52.90 -16.84 -25.70
C PHE A 176 53.96 -17.98 -25.82
N LYS A 177 54.25 -18.76 -24.76
CA LYS A 177 55.24 -19.86 -24.72
C LYS A 177 55.04 -20.87 -23.56
N MET A 178 55.49 -22.13 -23.72
CA MET A 178 55.38 -23.23 -22.73
C MET A 178 56.70 -23.98 -22.52
N LYS A 179 56.97 -24.36 -21.25
CA LYS A 179 58.12 -25.15 -20.78
C LYS A 179 57.84 -26.66 -20.75
N LYS A 180 58.90 -27.48 -20.76
CA LYS A 180 58.81 -28.94 -20.67
C LYS A 180 58.47 -29.44 -19.25
N PRO A 181 57.46 -30.32 -19.05
CA PRO A 181 57.11 -30.89 -17.73
C PRO A 181 58.17 -31.87 -17.15
N ILE A 182 58.25 -31.98 -15.80
CA ILE A 182 59.13 -32.92 -15.03
C ILE A 182 58.40 -34.24 -14.64
N GLU A 183 59.10 -35.22 -14.06
CA GLU A 183 58.57 -36.58 -13.78
C GLU A 183 57.25 -36.56 -13.00
N ASP A 184 57.13 -35.80 -11.91
CA ASP A 184 55.90 -35.72 -11.11
C ASP A 184 54.73 -34.95 -11.78
N GLN A 185 54.96 -34.32 -12.94
CA GLN A 185 53.94 -33.57 -13.69
C GLN A 185 53.34 -34.39 -14.84
N ILE A 186 54.17 -35.20 -15.50
CA ILE A 186 53.75 -35.96 -16.68
C ILE A 186 52.96 -37.23 -16.32
N ILE A 187 52.98 -37.63 -15.04
CA ILE A 187 52.12 -38.69 -14.52
C ILE A 187 50.62 -38.37 -14.64
N TRP A 188 50.27 -37.08 -14.75
CA TRP A 188 48.91 -36.62 -14.93
C TRP A 188 48.57 -36.49 -16.40
N GLU A 189 47.59 -37.29 -16.81
CA GLU A 189 47.11 -37.33 -18.18
C GLU A 189 46.69 -35.93 -18.68
N GLU A 190 46.07 -35.11 -17.82
CA GLU A 190 45.65 -33.74 -18.18
C GLU A 190 46.83 -32.84 -18.61
N ILE A 191 47.95 -32.84 -17.86
CA ILE A 191 49.10 -31.97 -18.13
C ILE A 191 49.97 -32.52 -19.25
N SER A 192 50.21 -33.83 -19.24
CA SER A 192 50.95 -34.51 -20.30
C SER A 192 50.34 -34.23 -21.67
N ASN A 193 49.01 -34.34 -21.74
CA ASN A 193 48.28 -34.07 -22.97
C ASN A 193 48.36 -32.60 -23.41
N LEU A 194 48.34 -31.60 -22.48
CA LEU A 194 48.57 -30.18 -22.82
C LEU A 194 49.92 -29.99 -23.50
N TYR A 195 50.95 -30.60 -22.93
CA TYR A 195 52.30 -30.36 -23.36
C TYR A 195 52.59 -30.99 -24.73
N ASP A 196 52.23 -32.25 -24.92
CA ASP A 196 52.38 -32.93 -26.21
C ASP A 196 51.61 -32.18 -27.31
N TYR A 197 50.45 -31.64 -26.93
CA TYR A 197 49.63 -30.83 -27.81
C TYR A 197 50.33 -29.55 -28.24
N LEU A 198 50.84 -28.75 -27.31
CA LEU A 198 51.56 -27.52 -27.64
C LEU A 198 52.87 -27.81 -28.38
N THR A 199 53.56 -28.91 -28.05
CA THR A 199 54.83 -29.31 -28.67
C THR A 199 54.72 -29.60 -30.15
N ASN A 200 53.64 -30.25 -30.56
CA ASN A 200 53.38 -30.56 -31.96
C ASN A 200 52.91 -29.32 -32.75
N LYS A 201 52.45 -28.26 -32.08
CA LYS A 201 51.71 -27.14 -32.66
C LYS A 201 52.41 -25.77 -32.59
N GLY A 202 53.29 -25.57 -31.62
CA GLY A 202 54.04 -24.33 -31.45
C GLY A 202 55.35 -24.36 -32.20
N GLU A 203 55.88 -23.18 -32.50
CA GLU A 203 57.19 -23.06 -33.13
C GLU A 203 58.26 -23.28 -32.07
N LYS A 204 59.18 -24.19 -32.39
CA LYS A 204 60.31 -24.50 -31.51
C LYS A 204 61.41 -23.49 -31.80
N GLU A 205 61.64 -22.58 -30.88
CA GLU A 205 62.69 -21.60 -31.02
C GLU A 205 64.01 -22.16 -30.45
N LYS A 206 65.06 -22.16 -31.28
CA LYS A 206 66.43 -22.45 -30.84
C LYS A 206 67.16 -21.13 -30.62
N LYS A 207 67.43 -20.77 -29.37
CA LYS A 207 68.32 -19.64 -29.05
C LYS A 207 69.75 -19.96 -29.52
N GLY A 208 70.26 -19.22 -30.51
CA GLY A 208 71.49 -19.55 -31.26
C GLY A 208 72.82 -19.32 -30.51
N GLY A 209 73.91 -19.91 -31.03
CA GLY A 209 75.31 -19.63 -30.63
C GLY A 209 76.14 -20.87 -30.26
N ILE A 210 77.39 -20.91 -30.75
CA ILE A 210 78.28 -22.09 -30.88
C ILE A 210 78.64 -22.84 -29.57
N PHE A 211 78.23 -22.36 -28.38
CA PHE A 211 78.59 -23.03 -27.10
C PHE A 211 77.51 -23.07 -26.00
N SER A 212 76.20 -23.03 -26.29
CA SER A 212 75.20 -23.38 -25.26
C SER A 212 74.18 -24.41 -25.72
N LYS A 213 74.24 -25.62 -25.15
CA LYS A 213 73.09 -26.55 -25.11
C LYS A 213 71.98 -25.89 -24.29
N LYS A 214 70.95 -25.31 -24.93
CA LYS A 214 69.79 -24.72 -24.25
C LYS A 214 68.49 -25.43 -24.62
N GLU A 215 67.60 -25.50 -23.64
CA GLU A 215 66.31 -26.20 -23.62
C GLU A 215 65.37 -25.74 -24.75
N LEU A 216 64.52 -26.65 -25.22
CA LEU A 216 63.52 -26.38 -26.26
C LEU A 216 62.26 -25.77 -25.62
N GLU A 217 62.05 -24.46 -25.83
CA GLU A 217 60.81 -23.75 -25.47
C GLU A 217 59.84 -23.77 -26.66
N ILE A 218 58.55 -23.93 -26.37
CA ILE A 218 57.49 -23.93 -27.38
C ILE A 218 56.86 -22.56 -27.39
N ILE A 219 57.01 -21.80 -28.47
CA ILE A 219 56.39 -20.48 -28.62
C ILE A 219 55.11 -20.62 -29.42
N PHE A 220 54.08 -19.96 -28.93
CA PHE A 220 52.73 -20.12 -29.41
C PHE A 220 51.93 -18.89 -29.03
N TYR A 221 51.03 -18.29 -29.80
CA TYR A 221 50.35 -17.06 -29.32
C TYR A 221 49.34 -17.30 -28.16
N PHE A 222 48.86 -16.29 -27.38
CA PHE A 222 47.86 -16.52 -26.27
C PHE A 222 46.65 -17.33 -26.73
N LYS A 223 46.41 -17.24 -28.03
CA LYS A 223 45.48 -18.04 -28.80
C LYS A 223 45.69 -19.56 -28.71
N ILE A 224 46.90 -20.10 -28.65
CA ILE A 224 47.17 -21.54 -28.63
C ILE A 224 46.90 -22.11 -27.22
N LEU A 225 46.86 -21.24 -26.23
CA LEU A 225 46.48 -21.52 -24.87
C LEU A 225 44.96 -21.66 -24.74
N ASN A 226 44.27 -20.65 -25.27
CA ASN A 226 42.85 -20.74 -25.57
C ASN A 226 42.55 -22.00 -26.41
N ASN A 227 43.43 -22.43 -27.34
CA ASN A 227 43.23 -23.64 -28.16
C ASN A 227 43.24 -24.94 -27.37
N TYR A 228 43.82 -24.97 -26.18
CA TYR A 228 43.89 -26.20 -25.42
C TYR A 228 42.81 -26.28 -24.34
N ILE A 229 42.48 -25.18 -23.62
CA ILE A 229 41.33 -25.14 -22.68
C ILE A 229 40.05 -25.59 -23.36
N SER A 230 40.01 -25.26 -24.64
CA SER A 230 38.93 -25.59 -25.53
C SER A 230 38.89 -27.07 -25.96
N ASN A 231 39.97 -27.86 -25.84
CA ASN A 231 39.97 -29.28 -26.22
C ASN A 231 39.54 -30.23 -25.09
N LEU A 232 39.02 -29.71 -23.97
CA LEU A 232 38.87 -30.47 -22.74
C LEU A 232 37.41 -30.73 -22.31
N PRO A 233 37.17 -31.77 -21.48
CA PRO A 233 35.83 -32.15 -21.02
C PRO A 233 35.07 -31.03 -20.28
N GLN A 234 33.97 -30.55 -20.87
CA GLN A 234 33.22 -29.35 -20.45
C GLN A 234 32.58 -29.36 -19.06
N LYS A 235 32.23 -30.53 -18.51
CA LYS A 235 31.77 -30.66 -17.10
C LYS A 235 32.83 -30.20 -16.08
N ASN A 236 34.03 -30.02 -16.61
CA ASN A 236 35.22 -29.58 -15.94
C ASN A 236 35.84 -28.43 -16.75
N ALA A 237 35.13 -27.73 -17.64
CA ALA A 237 35.70 -26.63 -18.44
C ALA A 237 36.06 -25.47 -17.55
N ASP A 238 35.21 -25.08 -16.61
CA ASP A 238 35.63 -24.13 -15.62
C ASP A 238 36.76 -24.72 -14.80
N PHE A 239 36.76 -26.03 -14.51
CA PHE A 239 37.93 -26.71 -13.91
C PHE A 239 39.18 -26.61 -14.78
N TYR A 240 39.05 -26.55 -16.11
CA TYR A 240 40.13 -26.57 -17.09
C TYR A 240 40.56 -25.15 -17.46
N LEU A 241 39.65 -24.20 -17.50
CA LEU A 241 39.86 -22.76 -17.49
C LEU A 241 40.61 -22.45 -16.23
N ASP A 242 40.14 -22.95 -15.10
CA ASP A 242 40.81 -22.94 -13.82
C ASP A 242 42.14 -23.67 -13.90
N LEU A 243 42.24 -24.80 -14.58
CA LEU A 243 43.48 -25.55 -14.73
C LEU A 243 44.47 -24.84 -15.64
N LEU A 244 44.04 -24.09 -16.64
CA LEU A 244 44.90 -23.53 -17.69
C LEU A 244 45.20 -22.08 -17.48
N PHE A 245 44.29 -21.42 -16.79
CA PHE A 245 44.61 -20.32 -15.94
C PHE A 245 45.60 -20.76 -14.85
N LEU A 246 45.42 -21.90 -14.17
CA LEU A 246 46.41 -22.42 -13.20
C LEU A 246 47.74 -22.73 -13.89
N LEU A 247 47.73 -23.29 -15.10
CA LEU A 247 48.94 -23.62 -15.86
C LEU A 247 49.60 -22.37 -16.45
N HIS A 248 48.79 -21.38 -16.86
CA HIS A 248 49.25 -20.02 -17.14
C HIS A 248 49.87 -19.35 -15.91
N LYS A 249 49.29 -19.57 -14.73
CA LYS A 249 49.74 -19.01 -13.44
C LYS A 249 50.93 -19.77 -12.82
N SER A 250 51.16 -21.01 -13.23
CA SER A 250 52.26 -21.86 -12.75
C SER A 250 53.55 -21.73 -13.58
N ASP A 251 53.67 -20.72 -14.45
CA ASP A 251 54.80 -20.47 -15.36
C ASP A 251 55.10 -21.59 -16.37
N LEU A 252 54.18 -22.54 -16.49
CA LEU A 252 54.22 -23.54 -17.54
C LEU A 252 53.83 -22.92 -18.89
N LEU A 253 53.17 -21.75 -18.92
CA LEU A 253 52.41 -21.25 -20.07
C LEU A 253 52.31 -19.69 -19.99
N SER A 254 52.96 -18.90 -20.84
CA SER A 254 53.24 -17.45 -20.58
C SER A 254 53.29 -16.56 -21.83
N VAL A 255 53.13 -15.23 -21.75
CA VAL A 255 53.13 -14.26 -22.89
C VAL A 255 54.52 -14.14 -23.57
N LEU A 256 54.61 -13.60 -24.80
CA LEU A 256 55.83 -13.37 -25.60
C LEU A 256 55.92 -11.88 -26.03
N GLU A 257 57.10 -11.30 -25.84
CA GLU A 257 57.27 -9.88 -25.49
C GLU A 257 57.33 -8.84 -26.65
N GLU A 258 57.21 -9.19 -27.96
CA GLU A 258 57.49 -8.26 -29.10
C GLU A 258 56.27 -7.72 -29.91
N GLN A 259 55.12 -7.42 -29.32
CA GLN A 259 53.97 -6.82 -30.05
C GLN A 259 53.40 -5.58 -29.30
N GLU A 260 52.85 -4.58 -30.00
CA GLU A 260 52.08 -3.44 -29.44
C GLU A 260 50.95 -3.01 -30.40
N PHE A 261 49.83 -2.46 -29.90
CA PHE A 261 48.75 -1.91 -30.74
C PHE A 261 49.26 -0.77 -31.62
N SER A 262 48.93 -0.80 -32.91
CA SER A 262 49.43 0.18 -33.89
C SER A 262 48.58 1.46 -34.04
N ASN A 263 47.28 1.48 -33.66
CA ASN A 263 46.39 2.67 -33.71
C ASN A 263 45.17 2.59 -32.73
N ILE A 264 44.71 3.74 -32.22
CA ILE A 264 43.52 4.00 -31.37
C ILE A 264 42.20 3.34 -31.83
N LEU A 265 41.97 3.16 -33.14
CA LEU A 265 40.73 2.57 -33.69
C LEU A 265 40.52 1.08 -33.34
N GLU A 266 41.58 0.27 -33.37
CA GLU A 266 41.52 -1.18 -33.07
C GLU A 266 41.25 -1.45 -31.58
N ARG A 267 41.78 -0.59 -30.71
CA ARG A 267 41.50 -0.62 -29.27
C ARG A 267 40.05 -0.25 -28.97
N LYS A 268 39.38 0.51 -29.84
CA LYS A 268 37.97 0.91 -29.68
C LYS A 268 36.99 -0.20 -30.08
N GLU A 269 37.23 -0.87 -31.21
CA GLU A 269 36.38 -1.97 -31.67
C GLU A 269 36.28 -3.11 -30.66
N ALA A 270 37.38 -3.40 -29.97
CA ALA A 270 37.40 -4.48 -28.99
C ALA A 270 36.77 -4.13 -27.63
N LYS A 271 36.81 -2.86 -27.22
CA LYS A 271 35.96 -2.39 -26.11
C LYS A 271 34.48 -2.56 -26.44
N ASP A 272 34.07 -2.24 -27.68
CA ASP A 272 32.67 -2.39 -28.10
C ASP A 272 32.23 -3.86 -28.22
N GLU A 273 33.17 -4.79 -28.38
CA GLU A 273 32.92 -6.23 -28.35
C GLU A 273 32.70 -6.74 -26.93
N ILE A 274 33.57 -6.38 -25.98
CA ILE A 274 33.38 -6.71 -24.55
C ILE A 274 32.08 -6.09 -24.02
N ARG A 275 31.77 -4.86 -24.43
CA ARG A 275 30.53 -4.16 -24.07
C ARG A 275 29.27 -4.86 -24.62
N ARG A 276 29.32 -5.43 -25.84
CA ARG A 276 28.23 -6.25 -26.39
C ARG A 276 28.08 -7.58 -25.64
N TYR A 277 29.18 -8.23 -25.25
CA TYR A 277 29.16 -9.49 -24.50
C TYR A 277 28.46 -9.32 -23.14
N LEU A 278 28.86 -8.31 -22.37
CA LEU A 278 28.23 -7.99 -21.09
C LEU A 278 26.74 -7.69 -21.22
N ARG A 279 26.34 -6.95 -22.25
CA ARG A 279 24.92 -6.63 -22.49
C ARG A 279 24.10 -7.88 -22.81
N SER A 280 24.69 -8.89 -23.42
CA SER A 280 24.01 -10.15 -23.68
C SER A 280 23.78 -10.92 -22.38
N ILE A 281 24.81 -11.06 -21.53
CA ILE A 281 24.66 -11.79 -20.25
C ILE A 281 23.61 -11.11 -19.36
N ILE A 282 23.63 -9.78 -19.36
CA ILE A 282 22.70 -8.97 -18.58
C ILE A 282 21.26 -9.09 -19.12
N LYS A 283 21.06 -9.27 -20.42
CA LYS A 283 19.71 -9.53 -20.98
C LYS A 283 19.14 -10.87 -20.51
N GLU A 284 19.96 -11.90 -20.39
CA GLU A 284 19.51 -13.20 -19.89
C GLU A 284 19.17 -13.15 -18.40
N VAL A 285 19.96 -12.40 -17.63
CA VAL A 285 19.65 -12.12 -16.22
C VAL A 285 18.34 -11.36 -16.11
N ILE A 286 18.12 -10.38 -16.99
CA ILE A 286 16.84 -9.66 -17.08
C ILE A 286 15.69 -10.64 -17.35
N ARG A 287 15.81 -11.50 -18.36
CA ARG A 287 14.75 -12.46 -18.70
C ARG A 287 14.46 -13.41 -17.54
N ALA A 288 15.49 -14.00 -16.92
CA ALA A 288 15.34 -14.92 -15.81
C ALA A 288 14.65 -14.29 -14.58
N ASN A 289 14.95 -13.02 -14.29
CA ASN A 289 14.36 -12.29 -13.17
C ASN A 289 12.99 -11.67 -13.50
N LEU A 290 12.64 -11.57 -14.79
CA LEU A 290 11.35 -11.06 -15.25
C LEU A 290 10.34 -12.13 -15.65
N GLU A 291 10.73 -13.41 -15.66
CA GLU A 291 9.89 -14.51 -16.14
C GLU A 291 8.54 -14.56 -15.44
N GLU A 292 8.52 -14.45 -14.11
CA GLU A 292 7.28 -14.44 -13.32
C GLU A 292 6.34 -13.30 -13.75
N PHE A 293 6.88 -12.10 -13.95
CA PHE A 293 6.11 -10.93 -14.36
C PHE A 293 5.66 -11.00 -15.82
N ILE A 294 6.42 -11.64 -16.71
CA ILE A 294 6.00 -11.89 -18.09
C ILE A 294 4.74 -12.77 -18.09
N GLN A 295 4.71 -13.81 -17.26
CA GLN A 295 3.53 -14.67 -17.11
C GLN A 295 2.33 -13.90 -16.56
N GLU A 296 2.55 -12.93 -15.66
CA GLU A 296 1.49 -12.04 -15.19
C GLU A 296 0.92 -11.17 -16.32
N VAL A 297 1.76 -10.59 -17.19
CA VAL A 297 1.27 -9.80 -18.34
C VAL A 297 0.36 -10.61 -19.25
N TYR A 298 0.71 -11.87 -19.54
CA TYR A 298 -0.16 -12.75 -20.34
C TYR A 298 -1.51 -13.02 -19.69
N ARG A 299 -1.54 -13.18 -18.36
CA ARG A 299 -2.80 -13.33 -17.62
C ARG A 299 -3.67 -12.08 -17.67
N TYR A 300 -3.07 -10.89 -17.80
CA TYR A 300 -3.83 -9.64 -17.94
C TYR A 300 -4.45 -9.49 -19.33
N GLU A 301 -3.82 -10.01 -20.40
CA GLU A 301 -4.39 -10.03 -21.74
C GLU A 301 -5.64 -10.91 -21.83
N GLU A 302 -5.62 -12.13 -21.28
CA GLU A 302 -6.80 -13.02 -21.30
C GLU A 302 -8.03 -12.41 -20.58
N LYS A 303 -7.80 -11.46 -19.68
CA LYS A 303 -8.83 -10.82 -18.84
C LYS A 303 -9.27 -9.44 -19.35
N THR A 304 -8.60 -8.85 -20.34
CA THR A 304 -8.89 -7.48 -20.80
C THR A 304 -8.93 -7.41 -22.33
N ASP A 305 -9.95 -6.75 -22.89
CA ASP A 305 -10.01 -6.42 -24.33
C ASP A 305 -8.87 -5.44 -24.65
N TYR A 306 -7.67 -5.95 -24.92
CA TYR A 306 -6.58 -5.15 -25.43
C TYR A 306 -6.93 -4.71 -26.86
N GLU A 307 -7.26 -3.44 -27.04
CA GLU A 307 -7.22 -2.79 -28.35
C GLU A 307 -5.77 -2.74 -28.85
N GLY A 308 -5.33 -3.80 -29.51
CA GLY A 308 -4.16 -3.75 -30.37
C GLY A 308 -3.14 -4.88 -30.15
N GLY A 309 -3.18 -5.83 -31.08
CA GLY A 309 -2.06 -6.74 -31.37
C GLY A 309 -1.87 -7.88 -30.36
N ASP A 310 -1.31 -8.96 -30.89
CA ASP A 310 -0.84 -10.12 -30.15
C ASP A 310 0.19 -9.68 -29.08
N ILE A 311 -0.19 -9.66 -27.79
CA ILE A 311 0.71 -9.18 -26.71
C ILE A 311 1.89 -10.12 -26.54
N GLN A 312 1.67 -11.41 -26.80
CA GLN A 312 2.71 -12.40 -26.78
C GLN A 312 3.78 -12.04 -27.81
N LYS A 313 3.37 -11.79 -29.05
CA LYS A 313 4.26 -11.27 -30.10
C LYS A 313 4.88 -9.92 -29.73
N THR A 314 4.17 -9.07 -29.00
CA THR A 314 4.68 -7.77 -28.57
C THR A 314 5.80 -7.91 -27.53
N ILE A 315 5.64 -8.77 -26.51
CA ILE A 315 6.67 -9.07 -25.50
C ILE A 315 7.85 -9.80 -26.15
N GLU A 316 7.58 -10.74 -27.06
CA GLU A 316 8.61 -11.40 -27.85
C GLU A 316 9.45 -10.39 -28.65
N ASP A 317 8.79 -9.51 -29.42
CA ASP A 317 9.43 -8.42 -30.16
C ASP A 317 10.20 -7.45 -29.23
N LEU A 318 9.76 -7.33 -27.98
CA LEU A 318 10.33 -6.44 -26.98
C LEU A 318 11.63 -6.98 -26.40
N LEU A 319 11.66 -8.26 -26.03
CA LEU A 319 12.84 -8.96 -25.47
C LEU A 319 14.04 -8.88 -26.42
N GLU A 320 13.77 -8.76 -27.71
CA GLU A 320 14.78 -8.56 -28.75
C GLU A 320 15.38 -7.14 -28.76
N LYS A 321 14.65 -6.12 -28.28
CA LYS A 321 15.12 -4.73 -28.31
C LYS A 321 16.31 -4.50 -27.37
N LYS A 322 17.02 -3.37 -27.58
CA LYS A 322 18.09 -2.94 -26.67
C LYS A 322 17.53 -2.72 -25.26
N ILE A 323 18.31 -2.98 -24.21
CA ILE A 323 17.90 -2.83 -22.80
C ILE A 323 17.22 -1.47 -22.52
N LYS A 324 17.73 -0.40 -23.13
CA LYS A 324 17.19 0.97 -23.04
C LYS A 324 15.76 1.15 -23.60
N ILE A 325 15.28 0.21 -24.41
CA ILE A 325 13.94 0.19 -25.01
C ILE A 325 13.13 -0.93 -24.34
N LEU A 326 13.73 -2.10 -24.19
CA LEU A 326 13.12 -3.29 -23.57
C LEU A 326 12.57 -2.95 -22.19
N LEU A 327 13.40 -2.53 -21.25
CA LEU A 327 12.95 -2.39 -19.87
C LEU A 327 11.87 -1.32 -19.71
N PRO A 328 12.01 -0.09 -20.24
CA PRO A 328 10.95 0.91 -20.12
C PRO A 328 9.63 0.43 -20.72
N LYS A 329 9.65 -0.12 -21.94
CA LYS A 329 8.42 -0.60 -22.59
C LYS A 329 7.81 -1.82 -21.90
N PHE A 330 8.63 -2.69 -21.30
CA PHE A 330 8.13 -3.85 -20.57
C PHE A 330 7.41 -3.38 -19.32
N ILE A 331 8.02 -2.46 -18.58
CA ILE A 331 7.39 -1.81 -17.44
C ILE A 331 6.11 -1.10 -17.89
N ASP A 332 6.09 -0.42 -19.03
CA ASP A 332 4.88 0.20 -19.55
C ASP A 332 3.77 -0.84 -19.82
N LEU A 333 4.09 -1.97 -20.45
CA LEU A 333 3.13 -3.05 -20.68
C LEU A 333 2.63 -3.68 -19.38
N TYR A 334 3.54 -3.93 -18.44
CA TYR A 334 3.22 -4.51 -17.14
C TYR A 334 2.28 -3.61 -16.36
N PHE A 335 2.62 -2.33 -16.22
CA PHE A 335 1.74 -1.36 -15.57
C PHE A 335 0.41 -1.23 -16.31
N ASN A 336 0.39 -1.12 -17.65
CA ASN A 336 -0.88 -1.01 -18.38
C ASN A 336 -1.80 -2.22 -18.15
N GLY A 337 -1.25 -3.43 -18.10
CA GLY A 337 -2.02 -4.63 -17.80
C GLY A 337 -2.53 -4.66 -16.35
N LEU A 338 -1.64 -4.35 -15.41
CA LEU A 338 -1.94 -4.33 -13.99
C LEU A 338 -2.98 -3.25 -13.62
N GLU A 339 -2.79 -2.02 -14.13
CA GLU A 339 -3.69 -0.89 -13.91
C GLU A 339 -5.09 -1.20 -14.48
N LYS A 340 -5.19 -1.73 -15.71
CA LYS A 340 -6.47 -2.17 -16.29
C LYS A 340 -7.13 -3.27 -15.47
N HIS A 341 -6.35 -4.25 -15.00
CA HIS A 341 -6.85 -5.34 -14.18
C HIS A 341 -7.51 -4.84 -12.90
N TYR A 342 -6.84 -3.97 -12.15
CA TYR A 342 -7.39 -3.42 -10.91
C TYR A 342 -8.51 -2.40 -11.14
N LEU A 343 -8.49 -1.63 -12.23
CA LEU A 343 -9.62 -0.80 -12.63
C LEU A 343 -10.87 -1.64 -12.95
N SER A 344 -10.69 -2.79 -13.59
CA SER A 344 -11.79 -3.75 -13.84
C SER A 344 -12.35 -4.35 -12.55
N ILE A 345 -11.49 -4.75 -11.62
CA ILE A 345 -11.92 -5.24 -10.30
C ILE A 345 -12.74 -4.17 -9.58
N ILE A 346 -12.26 -2.92 -9.57
CA ILE A 346 -12.96 -1.79 -8.96
C ILE A 346 -14.29 -1.51 -9.65
N ALA A 347 -14.33 -1.51 -10.99
CA ALA A 347 -15.56 -1.31 -11.76
C ALA A 347 -16.67 -2.30 -11.36
N ASN A 348 -16.30 -3.54 -11.05
CA ASN A 348 -17.23 -4.62 -10.72
C ASN A 348 -17.49 -4.82 -9.22
N SER A 349 -16.70 -4.18 -8.35
CA SER A 349 -16.88 -4.29 -6.90
C SER A 349 -17.91 -3.29 -6.37
N GLU A 350 -18.90 -3.80 -5.65
CA GLU A 350 -19.87 -3.03 -4.85
C GLU A 350 -19.38 -2.78 -3.42
N ASP A 351 -18.32 -3.47 -2.98
CA ASP A 351 -17.86 -3.49 -1.59
C ASP A 351 -16.66 -2.55 -1.37
N PHE A 352 -16.90 -1.47 -0.61
CA PHE A 352 -15.91 -0.46 -0.26
C PHE A 352 -14.78 -0.98 0.62
N HIS A 353 -15.01 -2.03 1.41
CA HIS A 353 -13.98 -2.60 2.29
C HIS A 353 -12.88 -3.35 1.51
N GLN A 354 -13.08 -3.63 0.22
CA GLN A 354 -12.11 -4.32 -0.62
C GLN A 354 -11.07 -3.37 -1.25
N PHE A 355 -11.28 -2.04 -1.22
CA PHE A 355 -10.37 -1.07 -1.83
C PHE A 355 -8.97 -1.05 -1.20
N GLU A 356 -8.89 -1.14 0.13
CA GLU A 356 -7.60 -1.18 0.83
C GLU A 356 -6.81 -2.45 0.48
N THR A 357 -7.50 -3.59 0.39
CA THR A 357 -6.91 -4.86 -0.08
C THR A 357 -6.40 -4.73 -1.50
N ILE A 358 -7.18 -4.15 -2.41
CA ILE A 358 -6.80 -3.92 -3.82
C ILE A 358 -5.55 -3.04 -3.93
N ILE A 359 -5.48 -1.94 -3.19
CA ILE A 359 -4.32 -1.04 -3.18
C ILE A 359 -3.07 -1.78 -2.68
N ASN A 360 -3.21 -2.56 -1.61
CA ASN A 360 -2.10 -3.35 -1.05
C ASN A 360 -1.61 -4.44 -2.02
N GLU A 361 -2.52 -5.16 -2.68
CA GLU A 361 -2.18 -6.17 -3.68
C GLU A 361 -1.49 -5.54 -4.91
N TYR A 362 -1.98 -4.39 -5.40
CA TYR A 362 -1.31 -3.63 -6.46
C TYR A 362 0.12 -3.24 -6.04
N SER A 363 0.28 -2.68 -4.84
CA SER A 363 1.58 -2.26 -4.32
C SER A 363 2.56 -3.42 -4.28
N ASN A 364 2.16 -4.57 -3.73
CA ASN A 364 3.01 -5.75 -3.61
C ASN A 364 3.49 -6.28 -4.97
N ASN A 365 2.62 -6.24 -5.99
CA ASN A 365 2.99 -6.67 -7.34
C ASN A 365 4.03 -5.73 -7.97
N ILE A 366 3.87 -4.42 -7.80
CA ILE A 366 4.88 -3.45 -8.25
C ILE A 366 6.20 -3.60 -7.50
N ASP A 367 6.16 -3.85 -6.19
CA ASP A 367 7.34 -4.04 -5.36
C ASP A 367 8.13 -5.28 -5.80
N GLY A 368 7.45 -6.36 -6.20
CA GLY A 368 8.10 -7.54 -6.81
C GLY A 368 8.90 -7.19 -8.08
N VAL A 369 8.31 -6.43 -9.01
CA VAL A 369 9.03 -5.99 -10.22
C VAL A 369 10.20 -5.08 -9.88
N TYR A 370 10.01 -4.16 -8.93
CA TYR A 370 11.06 -3.27 -8.45
C TYR A 370 12.26 -4.06 -7.93
N GLU A 371 12.03 -5.01 -7.02
CA GLU A 371 13.06 -5.86 -6.43
C GLU A 371 13.80 -6.67 -7.51
N SER A 372 13.09 -7.22 -8.50
CA SER A 372 13.74 -7.93 -9.60
C SER A 372 14.65 -7.04 -10.44
N ILE A 373 14.23 -5.81 -10.76
CA ILE A 373 15.07 -4.84 -11.47
C ILE A 373 16.28 -4.44 -10.62
N GLU A 374 16.10 -4.27 -9.31
CA GLU A 374 17.19 -4.00 -8.38
C GLU A 374 18.18 -5.16 -8.30
N ASN A 375 17.70 -6.41 -8.20
CA ASN A 375 18.53 -7.61 -8.21
C ASN A 375 19.35 -7.75 -9.50
N ILE A 376 18.75 -7.47 -10.65
CA ILE A 376 19.47 -7.42 -11.93
C ILE A 376 20.56 -6.34 -11.88
N LYS A 377 20.23 -5.11 -11.44
CA LYS A 377 21.20 -4.01 -11.34
C LYS A 377 22.37 -4.40 -10.42
N VAL A 378 22.09 -4.99 -9.26
CA VAL A 378 23.09 -5.52 -8.34
C VAL A 378 23.93 -6.60 -9.02
N TYR A 379 23.30 -7.53 -9.73
CA TYR A 379 23.98 -8.60 -10.47
C TYR A 379 24.97 -8.05 -11.51
N THR A 380 24.61 -7.01 -12.27
CA THR A 380 25.52 -6.46 -13.29
C THR A 380 26.83 -5.88 -12.73
N ASN A 381 26.89 -5.59 -11.42
CA ASN A 381 28.13 -5.17 -10.78
C ASN A 381 29.18 -6.31 -10.69
N HIS A 382 28.80 -7.60 -10.83
CA HIS A 382 29.73 -8.74 -10.81
C HIS A 382 30.72 -8.75 -11.99
N TYR A 383 30.42 -8.03 -13.07
CA TYR A 383 31.29 -7.98 -14.25
C TYR A 383 32.33 -6.87 -14.24
N LYS A 384 32.14 -5.78 -13.47
CA LYS A 384 33.10 -4.66 -13.37
C LYS A 384 34.57 -5.12 -13.27
N PRO A 385 34.91 -6.15 -12.46
CA PRO A 385 36.30 -6.55 -12.26
C PRO A 385 37.01 -7.10 -13.49
N TYR A 386 36.28 -7.66 -14.46
CA TYR A 386 36.90 -8.31 -15.62
C TYR A 386 37.05 -7.37 -16.81
N LEU A 387 36.80 -6.08 -16.62
CA LEU A 387 36.63 -5.11 -17.70
C LEU A 387 37.61 -3.94 -17.66
N ASP A 388 38.39 -3.81 -16.58
CA ASP A 388 39.38 -2.75 -16.37
C ASP A 388 40.39 -2.59 -17.54
N PRO A 389 40.67 -1.36 -18.03
CA PRO A 389 40.25 -0.05 -17.50
C PRO A 389 39.02 0.52 -18.22
N TYR A 390 38.09 -0.36 -18.59
CA TYR A 390 36.96 -0.03 -19.44
C TYR A 390 35.63 -0.16 -18.69
N GLU A 391 35.58 0.12 -17.38
CA GLU A 391 34.36 0.06 -16.57
C GLU A 391 33.29 1.05 -17.04
N GLU A 392 33.69 2.11 -17.76
CA GLU A 392 32.76 2.99 -18.47
C GLU A 392 31.85 2.22 -19.46
N MET A 393 32.16 0.94 -19.74
CA MET A 393 31.30 0.04 -20.49
C MET A 393 29.96 -0.25 -19.81
N LEU A 394 29.85 -0.11 -18.49
CA LEU A 394 28.65 -0.40 -17.71
C LEU A 394 27.83 0.84 -17.31
N GLU A 395 28.40 2.05 -17.34
CA GLU A 395 27.71 3.28 -16.88
C GLU A 395 26.38 3.54 -17.60
N SER A 396 26.37 3.39 -18.92
CA SER A 396 25.17 3.58 -19.75
C SER A 396 24.02 2.67 -19.33
N LEU A 397 24.34 1.51 -18.78
CA LEU A 397 23.39 0.51 -18.34
C LEU A 397 22.90 0.78 -16.92
N HIS A 398 23.79 1.14 -15.98
CA HIS A 398 23.40 1.54 -14.63
C HIS A 398 22.48 2.76 -14.62
N LYS A 399 22.71 3.71 -15.53
CA LYS A 399 21.81 4.84 -15.72
C LYS A 399 20.41 4.42 -16.18
N ILE A 400 20.31 3.40 -17.04
CA ILE A 400 19.00 2.87 -17.47
C ILE A 400 18.26 2.26 -16.28
N PHE A 401 18.93 1.44 -15.46
CA PHE A 401 18.30 0.81 -14.30
C PHE A 401 17.84 1.85 -13.26
N SER A 402 18.68 2.83 -12.90
CA SER A 402 18.30 3.85 -11.93
C SER A 402 17.10 4.68 -12.41
N ASN A 403 17.14 5.16 -13.67
CA ASN A 403 16.02 5.90 -14.23
C ASN A 403 14.72 5.08 -14.29
N LEU A 404 14.84 3.76 -14.50
CA LEU A 404 13.69 2.87 -14.53
C LEU A 404 13.10 2.66 -13.13
N LEU A 405 13.93 2.40 -12.12
CA LEU A 405 13.50 2.25 -10.73
C LEU A 405 12.79 3.51 -10.23
N ASP A 406 13.33 4.69 -10.54
CA ASP A 406 12.69 5.98 -10.22
C ASP A 406 11.33 6.12 -10.90
N ASN A 407 11.22 5.66 -12.16
CA ASN A 407 9.95 5.69 -12.90
C ASN A 407 8.92 4.70 -12.34
N ILE A 408 9.34 3.48 -11.99
CA ILE A 408 8.48 2.46 -11.36
C ILE A 408 7.91 3.03 -10.05
N TYR A 409 8.77 3.57 -9.19
CA TYR A 409 8.36 4.16 -7.92
C TYR A 409 7.36 5.30 -8.14
N ARG A 410 7.68 6.25 -9.04
CA ARG A 410 6.77 7.37 -9.33
C ARG A 410 5.41 6.89 -9.84
N ARG A 411 5.37 5.96 -10.80
CA ARG A 411 4.10 5.45 -11.37
C ARG A 411 3.27 4.71 -10.34
N LYS A 412 3.92 3.96 -9.43
CA LYS A 412 3.25 3.30 -8.30
C LYS A 412 2.45 4.32 -7.48
N GLU A 413 3.12 5.39 -7.04
CA GLU A 413 2.51 6.45 -6.22
C GLU A 413 1.40 7.19 -6.97
N GLU A 414 1.62 7.50 -8.26
CA GLU A 414 0.62 8.16 -9.11
C GLU A 414 -0.67 7.34 -9.24
N PHE A 415 -0.54 6.02 -9.43
CA PHE A 415 -1.70 5.15 -9.57
C PHE A 415 -2.40 4.87 -8.24
N ILE A 416 -1.65 4.70 -7.14
CA ILE A 416 -2.25 4.58 -5.80
C ILE A 416 -3.10 5.81 -5.48
N TYR A 417 -2.57 7.01 -5.72
CA TYR A 417 -3.33 8.26 -5.56
C TYR A 417 -4.59 8.29 -6.44
N HIS A 418 -4.51 7.77 -7.68
CA HIS A 418 -5.67 7.66 -8.56
C HIS A 418 -6.75 6.73 -8.00
N LEU A 419 -6.37 5.56 -7.45
CA LEU A 419 -7.29 4.62 -6.83
C LEU A 419 -7.97 5.21 -5.58
N GLU A 420 -7.21 5.91 -4.74
CA GLU A 420 -7.74 6.63 -3.57
C GLU A 420 -8.75 7.71 -3.98
N ALA A 421 -8.46 8.47 -5.06
CA ALA A 421 -9.38 9.46 -5.58
C ALA A 421 -10.69 8.84 -6.09
N ILE A 422 -10.62 7.68 -6.76
CA ILE A 422 -11.82 6.93 -7.18
C ILE A 422 -12.65 6.49 -5.97
N GLN A 423 -11.99 5.96 -4.92
CA GLN A 423 -12.65 5.54 -3.69
C GLN A 423 -13.41 6.71 -3.05
N GLN A 424 -12.75 7.86 -2.91
CA GLN A 424 -13.36 9.07 -2.35
C GLN A 424 -14.59 9.54 -3.14
N GLU A 425 -14.53 9.53 -4.48
CA GLU A 425 -15.65 9.98 -5.30
C GLU A 425 -16.83 9.00 -5.24
N ARG A 426 -16.58 7.69 -5.21
CA ARG A 426 -17.65 6.69 -5.03
C ARG A 426 -18.34 6.83 -3.67
N MET A 427 -17.59 7.04 -2.59
CA MET A 427 -18.16 7.28 -1.26
C MET A 427 -19.05 8.53 -1.25
N LYS A 428 -18.61 9.61 -1.92
CA LYS A 428 -19.46 10.81 -2.08
C LYS A 428 -20.73 10.51 -2.86
N GLN A 429 -20.64 9.72 -3.93
CA GLN A 429 -21.79 9.36 -4.74
C GLN A 429 -22.79 8.51 -3.95
N GLU A 430 -22.34 7.53 -3.18
CA GLU A 430 -23.19 6.70 -2.31
C GLU A 430 -23.96 7.56 -1.30
N ILE A 431 -23.27 8.46 -0.59
CA ILE A 431 -23.88 9.39 0.36
C ILE A 431 -24.90 10.30 -0.33
N ARG A 432 -24.57 10.81 -1.53
CA ARG A 432 -25.49 11.64 -2.32
C ARG A 432 -26.75 10.86 -2.71
N THR A 433 -26.61 9.64 -3.23
CA THR A 433 -27.73 8.79 -3.63
C THR A 433 -28.63 8.49 -2.43
N TYR A 434 -28.05 8.02 -1.32
CA TYR A 434 -28.80 7.77 -0.08
C TYR A 434 -29.55 9.00 0.43
N THR A 435 -28.89 10.17 0.42
CA THR A 435 -29.52 11.43 0.84
C THR A 435 -30.67 11.81 -0.09
N SER A 436 -30.52 11.58 -1.40
CA SER A 436 -31.54 11.92 -2.39
C SER A 436 -32.77 11.02 -2.27
N GLU A 437 -32.57 9.70 -2.07
CA GLU A 437 -33.64 8.76 -1.78
C GLU A 437 -34.44 9.16 -0.54
N LYS A 438 -33.77 9.59 0.54
CA LYS A 438 -34.44 10.05 1.76
C LYS A 438 -35.20 11.36 1.58
N ILE A 439 -34.71 12.26 0.73
CA ILE A 439 -35.43 13.49 0.36
C ILE A 439 -36.70 13.16 -0.44
N GLU A 440 -36.63 12.21 -1.38
CA GLU A 440 -37.81 11.76 -2.14
C GLU A 440 -38.87 11.11 -1.25
N GLU A 441 -38.45 10.27 -0.29
CA GLU A 441 -39.33 9.67 0.71
C GLU A 441 -40.06 10.75 1.54
N LEU A 442 -39.33 11.78 2.00
CA LEU A 442 -39.91 12.90 2.74
C LEU A 442 -40.89 13.72 1.88
N ASN A 443 -40.52 14.04 0.64
CA ASN A 443 -41.39 14.80 -0.27
C ASN A 443 -42.71 14.05 -0.54
N SER A 444 -42.65 12.72 -0.73
CA SER A 444 -43.85 11.91 -0.90
C SER A 444 -44.77 11.97 0.32
N LEU A 445 -44.21 11.94 1.53
CA LEU A 445 -44.99 12.08 2.77
C LEU A 445 -45.68 13.45 2.87
N ILE A 446 -44.98 14.53 2.49
CA ILE A 446 -45.54 15.89 2.51
C ILE A 446 -46.68 16.03 1.49
N GLU A 447 -46.51 15.49 0.28
CA GLU A 447 -47.55 15.52 -0.75
C GLU A 447 -48.80 14.73 -0.32
N ASN A 448 -48.63 13.55 0.29
CA ASN A 448 -49.73 12.77 0.84
C ASN A 448 -50.47 13.55 1.96
N TYR A 449 -49.73 14.16 2.88
CA TYR A 449 -50.32 15.01 3.92
C TYR A 449 -51.14 16.15 3.32
N ARG A 450 -50.59 16.86 2.31
CA ARG A 450 -51.29 17.97 1.63
C ARG A 450 -52.61 17.51 1.02
N ASP A 451 -52.59 16.38 0.32
CA ASP A 451 -53.75 15.86 -0.39
C ASP A 451 -54.84 15.38 0.61
N GLU A 452 -54.46 14.73 1.71
CA GLU A 452 -55.37 14.34 2.79
C GLU A 452 -56.03 15.57 3.44
N VAL A 453 -55.25 16.59 3.77
CA VAL A 453 -55.75 17.85 4.37
C VAL A 453 -56.68 18.59 3.40
N ALA A 454 -56.34 18.65 2.11
CA ALA A 454 -57.16 19.33 1.11
C ALA A 454 -58.56 18.70 0.95
N VAL A 455 -58.67 17.37 1.05
CA VAL A 455 -59.96 16.66 1.02
C VAL A 455 -60.80 17.03 2.26
N LEU A 456 -60.20 17.03 3.44
CA LEU A 456 -60.88 17.38 4.69
C LEU A 456 -61.35 18.85 4.72
N LEU A 457 -60.55 19.78 4.21
CA LEU A 457 -60.92 21.20 4.11
C LEU A 457 -62.12 21.41 3.19
N LYS A 458 -62.15 20.77 2.02
CA LYS A 458 -63.30 20.80 1.10
C LYS A 458 -64.58 20.29 1.75
N GLN A 459 -64.49 19.25 2.59
CA GLN A 459 -65.64 18.69 3.31
C GLN A 459 -66.16 19.59 4.44
N LYS A 460 -65.27 20.31 5.15
CA LYS A 460 -65.67 21.20 6.26
C LYS A 460 -66.19 22.56 5.80
N MET A 461 -65.84 23.02 4.59
CA MET A 461 -66.23 24.34 4.07
C MET A 461 -67.05 24.34 2.75
N PRO A 462 -68.09 23.49 2.60
CA PRO A 462 -68.82 23.37 1.33
C PRO A 462 -69.72 24.58 1.00
N HIS A 463 -70.03 25.43 1.99
CA HIS A 463 -71.01 26.51 1.86
C HIS A 463 -70.43 27.85 1.36
N LEU A 464 -69.10 27.99 1.21
CA LEU A 464 -68.47 29.21 0.69
C LEU A 464 -68.93 29.52 -0.75
N GLU A 465 -69.03 28.51 -1.61
CA GLU A 465 -69.60 28.65 -2.96
C GLU A 465 -71.09 29.02 -2.93
N SER A 466 -71.83 28.51 -1.93
CA SER A 466 -73.26 28.82 -1.76
C SER A 466 -73.48 30.27 -1.33
N ILE A 467 -72.58 30.84 -0.52
CA ILE A 467 -72.63 32.24 -0.08
C ILE A 467 -72.40 33.19 -1.27
N GLU A 468 -71.48 32.86 -2.18
CA GLU A 468 -71.27 33.63 -3.41
C GLU A 468 -72.54 33.68 -4.28
N GLY A 469 -73.23 32.54 -4.41
CA GLY A 469 -74.53 32.46 -5.08
C GLY A 469 -75.61 33.35 -4.43
N ILE A 470 -75.66 33.40 -3.10
CA ILE A 470 -76.56 34.28 -2.34
C ILE A 470 -76.20 35.75 -2.59
N ILE A 471 -74.92 36.12 -2.52
CA ILE A 471 -74.45 37.49 -2.78
C ILE A 471 -74.88 37.96 -4.17
N ASN A 472 -74.67 37.13 -5.20
CA ASN A 472 -75.06 37.46 -6.57
C ASN A 472 -76.58 37.61 -6.72
N THR A 473 -77.37 36.75 -6.08
CA THR A 473 -78.84 36.83 -6.07
C THR A 473 -79.33 38.13 -5.45
N TYR A 474 -78.80 38.51 -4.29
CA TYR A 474 -79.21 39.74 -3.60
C TYR A 474 -78.67 41.00 -4.28
N LYS A 475 -77.50 40.94 -4.95
CA LYS A 475 -76.99 42.04 -5.80
C LYS A 475 -78.00 42.40 -6.90
N HIS A 476 -78.58 41.42 -7.58
CA HIS A 476 -79.62 41.67 -8.58
C HIS A 476 -80.87 42.32 -7.98
N LYS A 477 -81.33 41.84 -6.82
CA LYS A 477 -82.49 42.43 -6.12
C LYS A 477 -82.23 43.87 -5.69
N ILE A 478 -81.06 44.16 -5.12
CA ILE A 478 -80.67 45.51 -4.67
C ILE A 478 -80.55 46.46 -5.87
N ASN A 479 -79.95 46.02 -6.98
CA ASN A 479 -79.88 46.81 -8.21
C ASN A 479 -81.28 47.12 -8.75
N LYS A 480 -82.19 46.15 -8.76
CA LYS A 480 -83.58 46.37 -9.16
C LYS A 480 -84.26 47.44 -8.28
N ILE A 481 -84.10 47.36 -6.96
CA ILE A 481 -84.66 48.38 -6.04
C ILE A 481 -84.04 49.75 -6.32
N LYS A 482 -82.72 49.82 -6.57
CA LYS A 482 -82.03 51.06 -6.93
C LYS A 482 -82.61 51.65 -8.22
N ASP A 483 -82.85 50.82 -9.23
CA ASP A 483 -83.39 51.22 -10.52
C ASP A 483 -84.87 51.64 -10.41
N ASP A 484 -85.66 50.97 -9.56
CA ASP A 484 -87.05 51.33 -9.24
C ASP A 484 -87.12 52.70 -8.53
N VAL A 485 -86.26 52.93 -7.53
CA VAL A 485 -86.14 54.22 -6.81
C VAL A 485 -85.71 55.33 -7.78
N TYR A 486 -84.70 55.07 -8.62
CA TYR A 486 -84.22 56.01 -9.63
C TYR A 486 -85.32 56.36 -10.64
N SER A 487 -86.06 55.36 -11.12
CA SER A 487 -87.18 55.55 -12.06
C SER A 487 -88.31 56.37 -11.42
N LYS A 488 -88.63 56.11 -10.14
CA LYS A 488 -89.67 56.85 -9.41
C LYS A 488 -89.30 58.31 -9.15
N LEU A 489 -88.03 58.58 -8.80
CA LEU A 489 -87.52 59.94 -8.64
C LEU A 489 -87.53 60.71 -9.98
N LYS A 490 -87.27 60.02 -11.10
CA LYS A 490 -87.30 60.61 -12.44
C LYS A 490 -88.72 60.92 -12.96
N GLU A 491 -89.74 60.15 -12.56
CA GLU A 491 -91.14 60.36 -12.94
C GLU A 491 -91.80 61.59 -12.28
N GLN A 492 -91.27 62.08 -11.15
CA GLN A 492 -91.89 63.15 -10.34
C GLN A 492 -91.13 64.49 -10.43
N GLY A 493 -90.79 64.92 -11.64
CA GLY A 493 -90.16 66.22 -11.90
C GLY A 493 -91.12 67.40 -11.78
N GLN A 494 -91.61 67.70 -10.57
CA GLN A 494 -92.22 69.00 -10.24
C GLN A 494 -91.27 69.81 -9.34
N GLU A 495 -91.19 71.12 -9.58
CA GLU A 495 -90.22 72.05 -8.94
C GLU A 495 -90.39 72.24 -7.42
N ASP A 496 -91.45 71.69 -6.79
CA ASP A 496 -91.78 71.91 -5.36
C ASP A 496 -91.52 70.71 -4.43
N LEU A 497 -90.78 69.68 -4.87
CA LEU A 497 -90.43 68.52 -4.04
C LEU A 497 -88.93 68.51 -3.67
N ASP A 498 -88.62 68.44 -2.36
CA ASP A 498 -87.25 68.36 -1.82
C ASP A 498 -86.62 66.97 -2.08
N GLN A 499 -86.27 66.72 -3.35
CA GLN A 499 -85.69 65.47 -3.83
C GLN A 499 -84.28 65.23 -3.27
N TYR A 500 -83.55 66.29 -2.93
CA TYR A 500 -82.18 66.19 -2.41
C TYR A 500 -82.14 65.50 -1.04
N GLN A 501 -83.04 65.89 -0.13
CA GLN A 501 -83.08 65.29 1.21
C GLN A 501 -83.50 63.81 1.18
N ILE A 502 -84.33 63.40 0.21
CA ILE A 502 -84.72 62.00 -0.01
C ILE A 502 -83.54 61.17 -0.53
N ILE A 503 -82.80 61.68 -1.51
CA ILE A 503 -81.60 61.02 -2.04
C ILE A 503 -80.54 60.89 -0.94
N LYS A 504 -80.30 61.96 -0.17
CA LYS A 504 -79.35 61.96 0.95
C LYS A 504 -79.74 60.92 2.01
N ASN A 505 -81.02 60.84 2.39
CA ASN A 505 -81.51 59.82 3.32
C ASN A 505 -81.32 58.39 2.79
N TRP A 506 -81.51 58.17 1.49
CA TRP A 506 -81.25 56.88 0.85
C TRP A 506 -79.76 56.51 0.90
N GLU A 507 -78.88 57.44 0.53
CA GLU A 507 -77.43 57.24 0.53
C GLU A 507 -76.88 56.99 1.95
N GLU A 508 -77.32 57.77 2.94
CA GLU A 508 -76.93 57.59 4.34
C GLU A 508 -77.40 56.24 4.89
N ASN A 509 -78.64 55.83 4.58
CA ASN A 509 -79.17 54.54 5.04
C ASN A 509 -78.47 53.36 4.33
N TYR A 510 -78.25 53.45 3.02
CA TYR A 510 -77.50 52.45 2.25
C TYR A 510 -76.06 52.31 2.77
N LYS A 511 -75.38 53.44 3.01
CA LYS A 511 -74.02 53.48 3.58
C LYS A 511 -73.99 52.80 4.95
N ARG A 512 -74.93 53.15 5.85
CA ARG A 512 -75.04 52.55 7.19
C ARG A 512 -75.31 51.05 7.14
N ARG A 513 -76.18 50.59 6.23
CA ARG A 513 -76.46 49.15 6.04
C ARG A 513 -75.27 48.40 5.44
N LYS A 514 -74.54 49.02 4.50
CA LYS A 514 -73.29 48.48 3.95
C LYS A 514 -72.23 48.30 5.04
N GLU A 515 -72.06 49.30 5.91
CA GLU A 515 -71.14 49.24 7.05
C GLU A 515 -71.53 48.12 8.03
N GLN A 516 -72.83 47.93 8.31
CA GLN A 516 -73.32 46.83 9.15
C GLN A 516 -73.01 45.44 8.57
N ILE A 517 -73.23 45.25 7.26
CA ILE A 517 -72.89 43.99 6.59
C ILE A 517 -71.37 43.78 6.59
N GLY A 518 -70.60 44.85 6.36
CA GLY A 518 -69.14 44.81 6.44
C GLY A 518 -68.63 44.34 7.81
N PHE A 519 -69.25 44.82 8.90
CA PHE A 519 -68.94 44.39 10.26
C PHE A 519 -69.31 42.92 10.53
N LEU A 520 -70.46 42.45 10.05
CA LEU A 520 -70.85 41.04 10.20
C LEU A 520 -69.90 40.10 9.43
N LEU A 521 -69.49 40.50 8.22
CA LEU A 521 -68.51 39.76 7.44
C LEU A 521 -67.13 39.72 8.12
N SER A 522 -66.67 40.85 8.68
CA SER A 522 -65.39 40.87 9.40
C SER A 522 -65.43 40.01 10.66
N GLN A 523 -66.54 40.02 11.40
CA GLN A 523 -66.74 39.16 12.57
C GLN A 523 -66.75 37.67 12.18
N TYR A 524 -67.40 37.31 11.09
CA TYR A 524 -67.40 35.95 10.57
C TYR A 524 -66.00 35.49 10.13
N LEU A 525 -65.26 36.33 9.38
CA LEU A 525 -63.88 36.06 8.98
C LEU A 525 -62.95 35.90 10.19
N THR A 526 -63.15 36.71 11.24
CA THR A 526 -62.37 36.63 12.48
C THR A 526 -62.62 35.33 13.23
N ASN A 527 -63.88 34.88 13.32
CA ASN A 527 -64.20 33.60 13.95
C ASN A 527 -63.67 32.41 13.15
N LEU A 528 -63.79 32.48 11.82
CA LEU A 528 -63.24 31.48 10.92
C LEU A 528 -61.71 31.39 11.08
N TYR A 529 -60.99 32.52 11.18
CA TYR A 529 -59.56 32.52 11.48
C TYR A 529 -59.23 31.86 12.83
N LYS A 530 -59.97 32.18 13.90
CA LYS A 530 -59.77 31.59 15.24
C LYS A 530 -59.95 30.08 15.27
N ASP A 531 -60.85 29.54 14.46
CA ASP A 531 -61.06 28.08 14.37
C ASP A 531 -59.87 27.34 13.74
N PHE A 532 -59.03 28.03 12.95
CA PHE A 532 -57.82 27.48 12.31
C PHE A 532 -56.50 27.89 12.97
N GLU A 533 -56.48 28.92 13.81
CA GLU A 533 -55.28 29.46 14.48
C GLU A 533 -54.44 28.35 15.14
N GLY A 534 -55.05 27.54 16.01
CA GLY A 534 -54.36 26.44 16.69
C GLY A 534 -54.00 25.23 15.81
N LEU A 535 -54.54 25.14 14.58
CA LEU A 535 -54.12 24.14 13.58
C LEU A 535 -52.90 24.64 12.82
N ILE A 536 -52.91 25.92 12.41
CA ILE A 536 -51.79 26.58 11.73
C ILE A 536 -50.53 26.55 12.61
N GLU A 537 -50.66 26.85 13.91
CA GLU A 537 -49.53 26.79 14.85
C GLU A 537 -48.93 25.38 14.95
N LYS A 538 -49.76 24.33 14.96
CA LYS A 538 -49.29 22.95 15.03
C LYS A 538 -48.63 22.48 13.73
N GLU A 539 -49.18 22.90 12.60
CA GLU A 539 -48.63 22.64 11.28
C GLU A 539 -47.27 23.35 11.10
N GLU A 540 -47.19 24.62 11.48
CA GLU A 540 -45.95 25.39 11.48
C GLU A 540 -44.89 24.75 12.39
N ALA A 541 -45.26 24.31 13.60
CA ALA A 541 -44.37 23.59 14.50
C ALA A 541 -43.86 22.27 13.91
N LEU A 542 -44.72 21.49 13.24
CA LEU A 542 -44.33 20.24 12.58
C LEU A 542 -43.30 20.49 11.46
N PHE A 543 -43.57 21.43 10.55
CA PHE A 543 -42.68 21.71 9.42
C PHE A 543 -41.38 22.38 9.85
N ASN A 544 -41.39 23.18 10.91
CA ASN A 544 -40.16 23.72 11.50
C ASN A 544 -39.25 22.60 12.05
N ARG A 545 -39.81 21.53 12.64
CA ARG A 545 -39.03 20.36 13.08
C ARG A 545 -38.47 19.54 11.92
N ILE A 546 -39.21 19.43 10.81
CA ILE A 546 -38.74 18.71 9.61
C ILE A 546 -37.62 19.48 8.89
N LYS A 547 -37.66 20.81 8.94
CA LYS A 547 -36.69 21.70 8.28
C LYS A 547 -35.27 21.57 8.85
N ASP A 548 -35.14 21.28 10.14
CA ASP A 548 -33.85 21.16 10.82
C ASP A 548 -33.56 19.69 11.16
N ILE A 549 -32.63 19.07 10.42
CA ILE A 549 -32.06 17.78 10.83
C ILE A 549 -31.32 18.02 12.16
N SER A 550 -31.73 17.37 13.25
CA SER A 550 -31.15 17.53 14.60
C SER A 550 -30.93 16.16 15.27
N GLN A 551 -30.02 16.09 16.25
CA GLN A 551 -29.75 14.86 17.00
C GLN A 551 -30.45 14.91 18.36
N TYR A 552 -31.24 13.88 18.67
CA TYR A 552 -31.88 13.72 19.99
C TYR A 552 -30.85 13.23 21.02
N GLY A 553 -30.63 14.03 22.07
CA GLY A 553 -29.90 13.63 23.27
C GLY A 553 -30.85 13.69 24.47
N ASP A 554 -30.81 12.70 25.35
CA ASP A 554 -31.82 12.44 26.39
C ASP A 554 -32.13 13.62 27.35
N GLU A 555 -31.38 14.72 27.35
CA GLU A 555 -31.65 15.89 28.22
C GLU A 555 -31.32 17.28 27.60
N GLN A 556 -31.22 17.44 26.28
CA GLN A 556 -30.95 18.77 25.68
C GLN A 556 -31.86 19.14 24.50
N ASP A 557 -32.18 20.44 24.41
CA ASP A 557 -32.93 21.11 23.34
C ASP A 557 -32.47 20.63 21.95
N GLU A 558 -33.40 20.54 20.98
CA GLU A 558 -33.12 20.14 19.59
C GLU A 558 -31.95 20.97 19.00
N VAL A 559 -30.77 20.36 18.88
CA VAL A 559 -29.60 21.02 18.29
C VAL A 559 -29.43 20.57 16.84
N PRO A 560 -29.37 21.50 15.85
CA PRO A 560 -29.13 21.16 14.46
C PRO A 560 -27.88 20.29 14.26
N LEU A 561 -27.95 19.29 13.38
CA LEU A 561 -26.92 18.28 13.14
C LEU A 561 -25.57 18.92 12.78
N ASN A 562 -25.61 19.99 12.00
CA ASN A 562 -24.44 20.78 11.61
C ASN A 562 -23.73 21.45 12.80
N TYR A 563 -24.44 21.71 13.90
CA TYR A 563 -23.88 22.24 15.14
C TYR A 563 -23.34 21.10 16.01
N ALA A 564 -24.04 19.97 16.09
CA ALA A 564 -23.58 18.75 16.76
C ALA A 564 -22.23 18.24 16.20
N PHE A 565 -22.01 18.40 14.89
CA PHE A 565 -20.75 18.05 14.22
C PHE A 565 -19.78 19.22 14.01
N SER A 566 -20.06 20.41 14.55
CA SER A 566 -19.30 21.65 14.23
C SER A 566 -17.80 21.56 14.54
N SER A 567 -17.42 20.86 15.61
CA SER A 567 -16.00 20.62 15.98
C SER A 567 -15.28 19.68 15.00
N PHE A 568 -16.01 18.80 14.32
CA PHE A 568 -15.50 17.82 13.37
C PHE A 568 -15.55 18.32 11.91
N LEU A 569 -16.57 19.10 11.57
CA LEU A 569 -16.79 19.67 10.23
C LEU A 569 -15.75 20.73 9.87
N ALA A 570 -15.27 21.51 10.84
CA ALA A 570 -14.31 22.60 10.59
C ALA A 570 -13.01 22.14 9.92
N ASN A 571 -12.57 20.91 10.16
CA ASN A 571 -11.36 20.33 9.57
C ASN A 571 -11.62 19.56 8.26
N LYS A 572 -12.88 19.43 7.84
CA LYS A 572 -13.28 18.62 6.68
C LYS A 572 -13.84 19.44 5.51
N LEU A 573 -14.16 20.71 5.74
CA LEU A 573 -14.66 21.63 4.72
C LEU A 573 -13.51 22.25 3.94
N THR A 574 -13.72 22.49 2.65
CA THR A 574 -12.83 23.31 1.82
C THR A 574 -12.91 24.79 2.21
N GLU A 575 -11.95 25.60 1.75
CA GLU A 575 -11.94 27.03 2.04
C GLU A 575 -13.20 27.76 1.53
N ASP A 576 -13.69 27.37 0.35
CA ASP A 576 -14.90 27.95 -0.24
C ASP A 576 -16.17 27.53 0.53
N GLU A 577 -16.29 26.25 0.90
CA GLU A 577 -17.41 25.76 1.72
C GLU A 577 -17.41 26.42 3.11
N MET A 578 -16.24 26.65 3.71
CA MET A 578 -16.14 27.40 4.97
C MET A 578 -16.60 28.85 4.80
N ARG A 579 -16.24 29.53 3.71
CA ARG A 579 -16.68 30.89 3.43
C ARG A 579 -18.18 30.98 3.21
N GLU A 580 -18.73 30.07 2.42
CA GLU A 580 -20.18 29.97 2.19
C GLU A 580 -20.91 29.77 3.51
N ARG A 581 -20.42 28.85 4.35
CA ARG A 581 -20.98 28.59 5.67
C ARG A 581 -20.90 29.80 6.60
N MET A 582 -19.80 30.55 6.58
CA MET A 582 -19.67 31.80 7.34
C MET A 582 -20.68 32.86 6.88
N VAL A 583 -20.97 32.95 5.58
CA VAL A 583 -21.98 33.87 5.04
C VAL A 583 -23.37 33.48 5.53
N GLU A 584 -23.73 32.20 5.47
CA GLU A 584 -25.02 31.70 5.99
C GLU A 584 -25.18 32.02 7.48
N LEU A 585 -24.17 31.72 8.29
CA LEU A 585 -24.20 31.98 9.73
C LEU A 585 -24.32 33.48 10.03
N LYS A 586 -23.59 34.33 9.30
CA LYS A 586 -23.73 35.79 9.42
C LYS A 586 -25.14 36.26 9.06
N ALA A 587 -25.73 35.72 8.00
CA ALA A 587 -27.11 36.04 7.62
C ALA A 587 -28.11 35.62 8.70
N LYS A 588 -27.95 34.42 9.28
CA LYS A 588 -28.81 33.94 10.38
C LYS A 588 -28.65 34.79 11.64
N ILE A 589 -27.42 35.17 12.00
CA ILE A 589 -27.15 36.10 13.12
C ILE A 589 -27.81 37.45 12.88
N ASN A 590 -27.72 38.01 11.67
CA ASN A 590 -28.35 39.28 11.33
C ASN A 590 -29.88 39.22 11.44
N SER A 591 -30.50 38.12 10.98
CA SER A 591 -31.94 37.89 11.11
C SER A 591 -32.36 37.81 12.59
N LEU A 592 -31.63 37.06 13.42
CA LEU A 592 -31.91 36.97 14.85
C LEU A 592 -31.74 38.30 15.56
N ASN A 593 -30.72 39.08 15.21
CA ASN A 593 -30.52 40.42 15.75
C ASN A 593 -31.64 41.38 15.37
N HIS A 594 -32.18 41.27 14.16
CA HIS A 594 -33.33 42.07 13.74
C HIS A 594 -34.61 41.71 14.52
N LEU A 595 -34.91 40.42 14.66
CA LEU A 595 -36.02 39.92 15.48
C LEU A 595 -35.88 40.37 16.93
N LYS A 596 -34.67 40.25 17.51
CA LYS A 596 -34.38 40.74 18.85
C LYS A 596 -34.70 42.23 18.98
N ALA A 597 -34.27 43.06 18.04
CA ALA A 597 -34.53 44.49 18.07
C ALA A 597 -36.04 44.82 18.01
N LEU A 598 -36.82 44.08 17.22
CA LEU A 598 -38.28 44.24 17.16
C LEU A 598 -38.94 43.91 18.51
N TYR A 599 -38.55 42.81 19.15
CA TYR A 599 -39.09 42.44 20.46
C TYR A 599 -38.66 43.39 21.58
N GLU A 600 -37.44 43.92 21.53
CA GLU A 600 -36.98 44.95 22.48
C GLU A 600 -37.78 46.25 22.34
N ASP A 601 -38.13 46.65 21.10
CA ASP A 601 -38.99 47.81 20.84
C ASP A 601 -40.42 47.61 21.34
N GLU A 602 -41.03 46.45 21.04
CA GLU A 602 -42.36 46.11 21.54
C GLU A 602 -42.41 46.07 23.07
N LEU A 603 -41.39 45.47 23.70
CA LEU A 603 -41.27 45.42 25.16
C LEU A 603 -41.21 46.83 25.76
N SER A 604 -40.38 47.72 25.19
CA SER A 604 -40.29 49.11 25.61
C SER A 604 -41.64 49.83 25.50
N HIS A 605 -42.36 49.62 24.40
CA HIS A 605 -43.69 50.20 24.21
C HIS A 605 -44.72 49.71 25.24
N LEU A 606 -44.70 48.41 25.56
CA LEU A 606 -45.57 47.82 26.56
C LEU A 606 -45.25 48.32 27.96
N GLU A 607 -43.98 48.43 28.31
CA GLU A 607 -43.50 48.99 29.60
C GLU A 607 -43.95 50.44 29.78
N ASP A 608 -43.78 51.28 28.76
CA ASP A 608 -44.23 52.68 28.78
C ASP A 608 -45.76 52.81 28.90
N THR A 609 -46.48 51.96 28.18
CA THR A 609 -47.95 51.90 28.24
C THR A 609 -48.42 51.47 29.62
N LEU A 610 -47.80 50.45 30.20
CA LEU A 610 -48.11 49.96 31.55
C LEU A 610 -47.80 51.02 32.61
N LYS A 611 -46.62 51.65 32.54
CA LYS A 611 -46.22 52.77 33.39
C LYS A 611 -47.25 53.90 33.34
N THR A 612 -47.74 54.25 32.15
CA THR A 612 -48.77 55.28 31.96
C THR A 612 -50.11 54.85 32.60
N LYS A 613 -50.58 53.62 32.36
CA LYS A 613 -51.82 53.10 32.94
C LYS A 613 -51.79 53.04 34.47
N VAL A 614 -50.68 52.58 35.05
CA VAL A 614 -50.51 52.51 36.51
C VAL A 614 -50.49 53.91 37.12
N LYS A 615 -49.80 54.87 36.50
CA LYS A 615 -49.78 56.26 36.95
C LYS A 615 -51.15 56.92 36.92
N ILE A 616 -51.95 56.68 35.87
CA ILE A 616 -53.32 57.20 35.78
C ILE A 616 -54.19 56.59 36.90
N ARG A 617 -54.09 55.28 37.13
CA ARG A 617 -54.86 54.59 38.18
C ARG A 617 -54.54 55.10 39.58
N GLU A 618 -53.26 55.27 39.89
CA GLU A 618 -52.79 55.67 41.23
C GLU A 618 -52.69 57.20 41.42
N GLY A 619 -53.00 57.99 40.38
CA GLY A 619 -52.93 59.46 40.42
C GLY A 619 -51.51 59.99 40.67
N ILE A 620 -50.52 59.45 39.95
CA ILE A 620 -49.11 59.81 40.08
C ILE A 620 -48.69 60.73 38.91
N ALA A 621 -48.27 61.95 39.22
CA ALA A 621 -48.04 62.99 38.21
C ALA A 621 -46.63 62.99 37.56
N THR A 622 -45.62 62.36 38.17
CA THR A 622 -44.21 62.50 37.74
C THR A 622 -43.64 61.25 37.05
N SER A 623 -42.65 61.47 36.18
CA SER A 623 -41.99 60.42 35.39
C SER A 623 -41.06 59.53 36.20
N ASN A 624 -40.35 60.12 37.17
CA ASN A 624 -39.31 59.48 37.99
C ASN A 624 -39.74 59.46 39.46
N VAL A 625 -40.40 58.37 39.84
CA VAL A 625 -40.91 58.18 41.21
C VAL A 625 -39.96 57.24 41.92
N GLN A 626 -39.35 57.73 43.00
CA GLN A 626 -38.48 56.93 43.86
C GLN A 626 -39.24 56.46 45.09
N CYS A 627 -38.97 55.24 45.52
CA CYS A 627 -39.53 54.76 46.79
C CYS A 627 -38.94 55.56 47.95
N GLY A 628 -39.80 56.16 48.77
CA GLY A 628 -39.36 56.95 49.92
C GLY A 628 -38.63 56.18 51.04
N VAL A 629 -38.55 54.85 50.95
CA VAL A 629 -37.82 53.98 51.91
C VAL A 629 -36.46 53.55 51.34
N CYS A 630 -36.43 52.88 50.17
CA CYS A 630 -35.19 52.35 49.61
C CYS A 630 -34.45 53.33 48.69
N ARG A 631 -35.09 54.44 48.31
CA ARG A 631 -34.59 55.47 47.37
C ARG A 631 -34.27 54.97 45.96
N LYS A 632 -34.65 53.75 45.61
CA LYS A 632 -34.56 53.23 44.24
C LYS A 632 -35.76 53.71 43.42
N GLU A 633 -35.55 53.86 42.12
CA GLU A 633 -36.64 54.09 41.17
C GLU A 633 -37.62 52.91 41.19
N ILE A 634 -38.89 53.22 40.98
CA ILE A 634 -39.95 52.23 40.92
C ILE A 634 -40.08 51.74 39.47
N ASN A 635 -39.84 50.45 39.27
CA ASN A 635 -40.16 49.78 38.00
C ASN A 635 -41.63 49.38 38.01
N PHE A 636 -42.48 50.15 37.32
CA PHE A 636 -43.92 49.88 37.28
C PHE A 636 -44.33 48.58 36.57
N ALA A 637 -43.41 47.92 35.87
CA ALA A 637 -43.66 46.60 35.27
C ALA A 637 -43.51 45.46 36.29
N ASP A 638 -42.50 45.54 37.16
CA ASP A 638 -42.15 44.46 38.09
C ASP A 638 -42.57 44.73 39.54
N ASP A 639 -42.59 46.01 39.94
CA ASP A 639 -42.78 46.41 41.32
C ASP A 639 -44.25 46.61 41.67
N LYS A 640 -44.70 45.91 42.72
CA LYS A 640 -45.96 46.26 43.40
C LYS A 640 -45.75 47.53 44.20
N ILE A 641 -46.64 48.49 44.03
CA ILE A 641 -46.56 49.80 44.69
C ILE A 641 -47.71 50.02 45.65
N ILE A 642 -47.46 50.87 46.66
CA ILE A 642 -48.47 51.44 47.53
C ILE A 642 -48.26 52.96 47.56
N LYS A 643 -49.35 53.70 47.48
CA LYS A 643 -49.39 55.15 47.61
C LYS A 643 -49.99 55.56 48.95
N CYS A 644 -49.39 56.54 49.63
CA CYS A 644 -49.96 57.12 50.83
C CYS A 644 -51.17 58.00 50.45
N PRO A 645 -52.36 57.82 51.05
CA PRO A 645 -53.55 58.61 50.74
C PRO A 645 -53.48 60.05 51.28
N PHE A 646 -52.52 60.35 52.15
CA PHE A 646 -52.42 61.68 52.79
C PHE A 646 -51.39 62.61 52.14
N CYS A 647 -50.26 62.07 51.69
CA CYS A 647 -49.16 62.87 51.13
C CYS A 647 -48.73 62.41 49.73
N ASP A 648 -49.46 61.47 49.15
CA ASP A 648 -49.23 60.92 47.81
C ASP A 648 -47.86 60.27 47.58
N ALA A 649 -47.06 60.09 48.65
CA ALA A 649 -45.77 59.39 48.56
C ALA A 649 -45.96 57.92 48.15
N VAL A 650 -45.12 57.45 47.22
CA VAL A 650 -45.19 56.10 46.65
C VAL A 650 -44.03 55.26 47.15
N TYR A 651 -44.30 53.98 47.41
CA TYR A 651 -43.32 53.03 47.91
C TYR A 651 -43.46 51.67 47.23
N HIS A 652 -42.36 50.91 47.17
CA HIS A 652 -42.45 49.46 46.97
C HIS A 652 -43.29 48.85 48.09
N TYR A 653 -44.22 47.96 47.72
CA TYR A 653 -45.13 47.28 48.64
C TYR A 653 -44.38 46.67 49.82
N LEU A 654 -43.31 45.90 49.57
CA LEU A 654 -42.52 45.26 50.63
C LEU A 654 -41.77 46.27 51.51
N CYS A 655 -41.25 47.35 50.92
CA CYS A 655 -40.52 48.37 51.68
C CYS A 655 -41.45 49.11 52.66
N VAL A 656 -42.66 49.44 52.23
CA VAL A 656 -43.62 50.12 53.12
C VAL A 656 -44.33 49.15 54.06
N ALA A 657 -44.58 47.90 53.66
CA ALA A 657 -45.18 46.88 54.54
C ALA A 657 -44.32 46.63 55.78
N PHE A 658 -42.98 46.55 55.62
CA PHE A 658 -42.05 46.42 56.74
C PHE A 658 -42.03 47.66 57.65
N TRP A 659 -42.24 48.85 57.08
CA TRP A 659 -42.31 50.09 57.85
C TRP A 659 -43.63 50.20 58.63
N LEU A 660 -44.75 49.90 57.96
CA LEU A 660 -46.09 49.96 58.53
C LEU A 660 -46.27 48.97 59.68
N SER A 661 -45.68 47.78 59.61
CA SER A 661 -45.75 46.80 60.70
C SER A 661 -45.09 47.26 62.01
N LYS A 662 -44.17 48.24 61.95
CA LYS A 662 -43.47 48.76 63.14
C LYS A 662 -44.04 50.08 63.66
N TYR A 663 -44.44 50.99 62.77
CA TYR A 663 -44.74 52.38 63.14
C TYR A 663 -46.16 52.82 62.81
N ASN A 664 -46.92 52.01 62.05
CA ASN A 664 -48.26 52.30 61.54
C ASN A 664 -48.47 53.74 60.99
N SER A 665 -47.42 54.30 60.39
CA SER A 665 -47.41 55.68 59.92
C SER A 665 -46.64 55.80 58.62
N CYS A 666 -47.01 56.79 57.81
CA CYS A 666 -46.33 57.03 56.54
C CYS A 666 -44.87 57.45 56.77
N PRO A 667 -43.87 56.81 56.13
CA PRO A 667 -42.47 57.23 56.24
C PRO A 667 -42.22 58.69 55.85
N SER A 668 -43.06 59.25 54.97
CA SER A 668 -42.86 60.61 54.43
C SER A 668 -43.63 61.70 55.16
N CYS A 669 -44.89 61.46 55.57
CA CYS A 669 -45.70 62.49 56.24
C CYS A 669 -46.06 62.17 57.68
N GLN A 670 -45.68 60.99 58.20
CA GLN A 670 -45.94 60.52 59.56
C GLN A 670 -47.42 60.44 59.96
N ASN A 671 -48.36 60.67 59.04
CA ASN A 671 -49.77 60.42 59.30
C ASN A 671 -49.98 58.93 59.58
N ALA A 672 -50.72 58.66 60.66
CA ALA A 672 -51.09 57.30 61.02
C ALA A 672 -52.07 56.77 59.98
N PHE A 673 -51.86 55.55 59.50
CA PHE A 673 -52.88 54.88 58.72
C PHE A 673 -53.95 54.40 59.70
N LEU A 674 -55.21 54.76 59.44
CA LEU A 674 -56.33 54.17 60.17
C LEU A 674 -56.26 52.66 59.96
N ASP A 675 -56.03 51.91 61.03
CA ASP A 675 -56.14 50.46 60.98
C ASP A 675 -57.62 50.15 60.68
N PRO A 676 -57.96 49.50 59.56
CA PRO A 676 -59.34 49.13 59.25
C PRO A 676 -59.96 48.24 60.33
N ASN A 677 -59.17 47.66 61.22
CA ASN A 677 -59.61 46.81 62.32
C ASN A 677 -59.75 47.52 63.67
N GLN A 678 -59.42 48.82 63.78
CA GLN A 678 -59.42 49.52 65.07
C GLN A 678 -60.81 49.77 65.68
N SER A 679 -61.90 49.50 64.94
CA SER A 679 -63.28 49.59 65.45
C SER A 679 -63.99 48.24 65.65
N ILE A 680 -63.27 47.11 65.51
CA ILE A 680 -63.88 45.76 65.69
C ILE A 680 -63.59 45.19 67.08
N TYR A 681 -62.65 45.76 67.84
CA TYR A 681 -62.31 45.31 69.19
C TYR A 681 -62.35 46.46 70.21
N GLU A 682 -63.55 46.97 70.48
CA GLU A 682 -63.83 47.61 71.78
C GLU A 682 -64.07 46.49 72.82
N THR A 683 -63.11 46.39 73.75
CA THR A 683 -63.16 45.85 75.12
C THR A 683 -64.36 45.00 75.57
N GLN A 684 -64.05 43.77 76.01
CA GLN A 684 -64.64 43.26 77.26
C GLN A 684 -63.52 43.05 78.29
N GLN A 685 -63.74 43.68 79.44
CA GLN A 685 -63.04 43.47 80.72
C GLN A 685 -63.39 42.11 81.32
N GLU A 686 -62.59 41.73 82.34
CA GLU A 686 -62.77 40.72 83.43
C GLU A 686 -61.51 39.82 83.46
N GLU A 687 -60.67 39.74 84.51
CA GLU A 687 -60.71 40.14 85.93
C GLU A 687 -59.34 40.71 86.39
#